data_AF-A0A9D6ITD0-F1
#
_entry.id   AF-A0A9D6ITD0-F1
#
_cell.length_a   1.000
_cell.length_b   1.000
_cell.length_c   1.000
_cell.angle_alpha   90.00
_cell.angle_beta   90.00
_cell.angle_gamma   90.00
#
_symmetry.space_group_name_H-M   'P 1'
#
loop_
_entity.id
_entity.type
_entity.pdbx_description
1 polymer ?
#
loop_
_entity_poly.entity_id
_entity_poly.type
_entity_poly.pdbx_seq_one_letter_code
_entity_poly.pdbx_strand_id
1 'polypeptide(L)'
;MTQYAVRSTQYEQGIALILVISVLAIVSIMAISFAFTMQLEAKMAANFQESTRADYIAEAGVAHAREVLRQDKAVSRIDHEGEGWRTVFAGADVDNDGDGTPDSAWIPFTDLSGNEIGRYAVLVVDELSKININSAGFFPDDPFAEQEGTTSFEMSLEEFFKAEGIEEALELARNIVDVRYGGERGHADERAGHDDDGDGLMDEAGFPGLDRSDLVDSYDENRNNVLLTNDGLDNNANGVRDELGEGINEPDEFQPAAPFMDDRPFISPEELKKVKGLKTVFDALGRKVSTLSAGDGVDVYGARRMSLNTASVSEIYGALAARGIDDAGRLAVNIADYRDTDQARTTLMVEGPSGLMTYHGVESVRFNEIMIEPLFNLKTQDEGPKKDWQWMQGHYRNGYPGRGVLGEGMWEWTGIPPGFYLFTFYANAAGETIGDVRANGFAADGVKHGNALDLAVEVKSDGLVTIRIQNNREEGSTYFQSVKISQEPDAEYVELVNLSRNAVSLSGWTLEYAPYTDEGWRANLPDVSLEGHGYLVLAVDADDTDAEPFLANANDVLKGNKISVRGSWPALEAARVGELKFEVGTSISPGGDVIRNAPEGRRPLTLRDGQGRIVEEVEYDPGAVREYVSLEKGDPAYGDDEDANGVDDFWYDSLGDLVRPKGLGTPGAENKNDGIIRHILDERLVKDRPFGSIGELGSLSSRGPWSLVSSGAIALIADRVTAHALRLEAEGHVEEPGGFSEVLRSVPLTAWYESHTQGDILTGVWGKSDCIQDGTYTLRVWGYDGEAVAISVFAGSGEGGPVWSEFTPSLTFQNGDVVTYGLVEITDGELKVQIRNDSVTGTSHVDYVTLEPAASRLGTINLNTASWQVLAALPGVDETIAQALAAERGSAGPFGERNAVDIGGTRIIRGVGDAALSDALISDLEPEAPAEEKEAVRLKRFSLFSNFIDVKSDWFEIISTAQTLKGGNVLAESKVRSVVER
;
A
#
# COMPACT_ATOMS: atom_id res chain seq x y z
N MET A 1 52.51 -81.43 -85.21
CA MET A 1 51.03 -81.47 -85.18
C MET A 1 50.65 -82.94 -85.12
N THR A 2 50.04 -83.53 -84.10
CA THR A 2 49.22 -83.01 -83.00
C THR A 2 49.10 -84.17 -82.00
N GLN A 3 49.46 -83.99 -80.72
CA GLN A 3 49.10 -84.95 -79.66
C GLN A 3 49.07 -84.25 -78.31
N TYR A 4 47.96 -83.58 -78.02
CA TYR A 4 47.56 -83.14 -76.68
C TYR A 4 46.03 -83.11 -76.65
N ALA A 5 45.39 -84.20 -76.22
CA ALA A 5 43.98 -84.19 -75.80
C ALA A 5 43.55 -85.55 -75.22
N VAL A 6 44.05 -85.95 -74.04
CA VAL A 6 43.30 -86.84 -73.13
C VAL A 6 43.75 -86.59 -71.68
N ARG A 7 43.22 -85.54 -71.03
CA ARG A 7 43.18 -85.39 -69.56
C ARG A 7 42.16 -84.30 -69.22
N SER A 8 40.86 -84.62 -69.14
CA SER A 8 39.88 -83.67 -68.59
C SER A 8 38.64 -84.27 -67.90
N THR A 9 38.46 -85.59 -67.82
CA THR A 9 37.20 -86.16 -67.27
C THR A 9 37.22 -86.48 -65.76
N GLN A 10 38.28 -86.14 -65.02
CA GLN A 10 38.34 -86.28 -63.56
C GLN A 10 38.15 -84.97 -62.77
N TYR A 11 38.09 -83.82 -63.45
CA TYR A 11 37.92 -82.50 -62.80
C TYR A 11 36.45 -82.07 -62.61
N GLU A 12 35.50 -82.66 -63.34
CA GLU A 12 34.09 -82.24 -63.29
C GLU A 12 33.29 -82.80 -62.10
N GLN A 13 33.73 -83.92 -61.49
CA GLN A 13 33.05 -84.50 -60.31
C GLN A 13 33.40 -83.79 -58.98
N GLY A 14 34.50 -83.04 -58.92
CA GLY A 14 34.86 -82.22 -57.75
C GLY A 14 34.21 -80.83 -57.75
N ILE A 15 33.99 -80.24 -58.94
CA ILE A 15 33.39 -78.91 -59.08
C ILE A 15 31.91 -78.92 -58.70
N ALA A 16 31.15 -79.96 -59.11
CA ALA A 16 29.75 -80.10 -58.72
C ALA A 16 29.58 -80.25 -57.19
N LEU A 17 30.48 -81.00 -56.53
CA LEU A 17 30.48 -81.16 -55.08
C LEU A 17 30.82 -79.85 -54.35
N ILE A 18 31.83 -79.11 -54.82
CA ILE A 18 32.18 -77.79 -54.27
C ILE A 18 31.01 -76.82 -54.44
N LEU A 19 30.35 -76.80 -55.60
CA LEU A 19 29.21 -75.92 -55.87
C LEU A 19 28.00 -76.25 -54.98
N VAL A 20 27.69 -77.53 -54.78
CA VAL A 20 26.64 -77.98 -53.86
C VAL A 20 26.97 -77.61 -52.41
N ILE A 21 28.22 -77.81 -51.97
CA ILE A 21 28.65 -77.44 -50.61
C ILE A 21 28.63 -75.92 -50.43
N SER A 22 29.06 -75.14 -51.42
CA SER A 22 29.01 -73.68 -51.38
C SER A 22 27.56 -73.17 -51.32
N VAL A 23 26.64 -73.74 -52.10
CA VAL A 23 25.21 -73.39 -52.05
C VAL A 23 24.61 -73.78 -50.70
N LEU A 24 24.89 -74.99 -50.18
CA LEU A 24 24.42 -75.41 -48.86
C LEU A 24 25.00 -74.55 -47.73
N ALA A 25 26.26 -74.14 -47.83
CA ALA A 25 26.89 -73.24 -46.87
C ALA A 25 26.21 -71.86 -46.88
N ILE A 26 25.94 -71.29 -48.06
CA ILE A 26 25.23 -70.01 -48.19
C ILE A 26 23.81 -70.11 -47.62
N VAL A 27 23.05 -71.16 -47.98
CA VAL A 27 21.68 -71.37 -47.45
C VAL A 27 21.70 -71.55 -45.93
N SER A 28 22.69 -72.27 -45.39
CA SER A 28 22.82 -72.47 -43.94
C SER A 28 23.16 -71.16 -43.21
N ILE A 29 24.08 -70.36 -43.75
CA ILE A 29 24.42 -69.05 -43.19
C ILE A 29 23.21 -68.12 -43.24
N MET A 30 22.46 -68.10 -44.34
CA MET A 30 21.22 -67.33 -44.47
C MET A 30 20.15 -67.79 -43.47
N ALA A 31 19.97 -69.10 -43.29
CA ALA A 31 19.01 -69.65 -42.33
C ALA A 31 19.38 -69.30 -40.87
N ILE A 32 20.67 -69.37 -40.52
CA ILE A 32 21.18 -68.97 -39.19
C ILE A 32 21.00 -67.46 -38.98
N SER A 33 21.35 -66.64 -39.97
CA SER A 33 21.17 -65.18 -39.92
C SER A 33 19.70 -64.79 -39.75
N PHE A 34 18.80 -65.44 -40.49
CA PHE A 34 17.35 -65.23 -40.37
C PHE A 34 16.84 -65.63 -38.98
N ALA A 35 17.23 -66.82 -38.47
CA ALA A 35 16.83 -67.27 -37.14
C ALA A 35 17.32 -66.31 -36.03
N PHE A 36 18.55 -65.80 -36.15
CA PHE A 36 19.11 -64.83 -35.22
C PHE A 36 18.38 -63.48 -35.29
N THR A 37 18.07 -63.00 -36.49
CA THR A 37 17.32 -61.76 -36.70
C THR A 37 15.90 -61.87 -36.11
N MET A 38 15.20 -62.98 -36.35
CA MET A 38 13.87 -63.21 -35.76
C MET A 38 13.92 -63.28 -34.22
N GLN A 39 14.98 -63.86 -33.63
CA GLN A 39 15.13 -63.88 -32.18
C GLN A 39 15.38 -62.47 -31.61
N LEU A 40 16.16 -61.65 -32.30
CA LEU A 40 16.35 -60.25 -31.94
C LEU A 40 15.05 -59.46 -32.03
N GLU A 41 14.31 -59.59 -33.13
CA GLU A 41 13.00 -58.93 -33.32
C GLU A 41 11.99 -59.36 -32.25
N ALA A 42 11.89 -60.66 -31.96
CA ALA A 42 11.00 -61.17 -30.91
C ALA A 42 11.38 -60.62 -29.53
N LYS A 43 12.68 -60.50 -29.23
CA LYS A 43 13.16 -59.91 -27.98
C LYS A 43 12.90 -58.41 -27.91
N MET A 44 13.11 -57.68 -29.01
CA MET A 44 12.80 -56.24 -29.09
C MET A 44 11.31 -55.99 -28.92
N ALA A 45 10.44 -56.79 -29.56
CA ALA A 45 8.99 -56.69 -29.41
C ALA A 45 8.52 -56.99 -27.98
N ALA A 46 9.11 -58.01 -27.33
CA ALA A 46 8.81 -58.31 -25.93
C ALA A 46 9.27 -57.19 -24.99
N ASN A 47 10.47 -56.64 -25.18
CA ASN A 47 10.96 -55.51 -24.39
C ASN A 47 10.10 -54.26 -24.59
N PHE A 48 9.71 -53.96 -25.83
CA PHE A 48 8.80 -52.86 -26.13
C PHE A 48 7.44 -53.05 -25.43
N GLN A 49 6.87 -54.26 -25.50
CA GLN A 49 5.63 -54.59 -24.81
C GLN A 49 5.72 -54.41 -23.28
N GLU A 50 6.81 -54.86 -22.66
CA GLU A 50 6.99 -54.70 -21.21
C GLU A 50 7.27 -53.24 -20.81
N SER A 51 7.96 -52.46 -21.65
CA SER A 51 8.14 -51.02 -21.47
C SER A 51 6.80 -50.29 -21.53
N THR A 52 6.00 -50.52 -22.58
CA THR A 52 4.66 -49.93 -22.70
C THR A 52 3.75 -50.33 -21.55
N ARG A 53 3.86 -51.58 -21.05
CA ARG A 53 3.12 -51.98 -19.85
C ARG A 53 3.60 -51.21 -18.61
N ALA A 54 4.91 -51.00 -18.45
CA ALA A 54 5.43 -50.20 -17.34
C ALA A 54 4.91 -48.75 -17.40
N ASP A 55 4.84 -48.14 -18.60
CA ASP A 55 4.26 -46.80 -18.81
C ASP A 55 2.81 -46.73 -18.31
N TYR A 56 1.96 -47.67 -18.71
CA TYR A 56 0.56 -47.71 -18.25
C TYR A 56 0.41 -47.95 -16.74
N ILE A 57 1.34 -48.70 -16.12
CA ILE A 57 1.35 -48.89 -14.66
C ILE A 57 1.78 -47.59 -13.97
N ALA A 58 2.74 -46.86 -14.53
CA ALA A 58 3.14 -45.54 -14.02
C ALA A 58 1.97 -44.54 -14.11
N GLU A 59 1.26 -44.51 -15.24
CA GLU A 59 0.05 -43.71 -15.42
C GLU A 59 -1.06 -44.08 -14.41
N ALA A 60 -1.19 -45.37 -14.07
CA ALA A 60 -2.12 -45.79 -13.02
C ALA A 60 -1.73 -45.22 -11.64
N GLY A 61 -0.43 -45.10 -11.35
CA GLY A 61 0.06 -44.40 -10.16
C GLY A 61 -0.29 -42.91 -10.16
N VAL A 62 -0.15 -42.24 -11.31
CA VAL A 62 -0.60 -40.83 -11.47
C VAL A 62 -2.10 -40.70 -11.23
N ALA A 63 -2.91 -41.58 -11.80
CA ALA A 63 -4.37 -41.58 -11.59
C ALA A 63 -4.74 -41.83 -10.11
N HIS A 64 -4.01 -42.69 -9.41
CA HIS A 64 -4.20 -42.92 -7.98
C HIS A 64 -3.90 -41.66 -7.16
N ALA A 65 -2.77 -40.99 -7.41
CA ALA A 65 -2.43 -39.74 -6.73
C ALA A 65 -3.44 -38.62 -7.00
N ARG A 66 -3.94 -38.48 -8.24
CA ARG A 66 -5.01 -37.52 -8.57
C ARG A 66 -6.28 -37.74 -7.76
N GLU A 67 -6.69 -39.00 -7.54
CA GLU A 67 -7.87 -39.29 -6.72
C GLU A 67 -7.63 -38.97 -5.24
N VAL A 68 -6.42 -39.17 -4.71
CA VAL A 68 -6.07 -38.78 -3.35
C VAL A 68 -6.11 -37.25 -3.20
N LEU A 69 -5.51 -36.51 -4.14
CA LEU A 69 -5.56 -35.04 -4.18
C LEU A 69 -7.00 -34.51 -4.26
N ARG A 70 -7.86 -35.14 -5.07
CA ARG A 70 -9.28 -34.78 -5.19
C ARG A 70 -10.05 -34.98 -3.87
N GLN A 71 -9.72 -36.05 -3.14
CA GLN A 71 -10.32 -36.30 -1.82
C GLN A 71 -9.83 -35.28 -0.79
N ASP A 72 -8.54 -34.96 -0.84
CA ASP A 72 -7.90 -33.98 0.02
C ASP A 72 -8.51 -32.57 -0.15
N LYS A 73 -8.65 -32.08 -1.40
CA LYS A 73 -9.32 -30.81 -1.73
C LYS A 73 -10.72 -30.67 -1.12
N ALA A 74 -11.42 -31.78 -0.94
CA ALA A 74 -12.79 -31.79 -0.42
C ALA A 74 -12.87 -31.72 1.13
N VAL A 75 -11.76 -31.99 1.82
CA VAL A 75 -11.74 -32.10 3.30
C VAL A 75 -10.76 -31.15 3.96
N SER A 76 -9.64 -30.83 3.31
CA SER A 76 -8.60 -29.95 3.81
C SER A 76 -8.74 -28.53 3.28
N ARG A 77 -8.27 -27.58 4.09
CA ARG A 77 -8.34 -26.13 3.82
C ARG A 77 -6.95 -25.51 3.65
N ILE A 78 -5.93 -26.26 4.00
CA ILE A 78 -4.52 -25.93 3.92
C ILE A 78 -3.82 -27.14 3.31
N ASP A 79 -2.61 -26.95 2.79
CA ASP A 79 -1.79 -28.03 2.26
C ASP A 79 -0.49 -28.14 3.05
N HIS A 80 -0.17 -29.32 3.57
CA HIS A 80 1.05 -29.59 4.31
C HIS A 80 1.53 -31.04 4.14
N GLU A 81 2.82 -31.30 4.36
CA GLU A 81 3.42 -32.63 4.11
C GLU A 81 2.88 -33.78 4.98
N GLY A 82 2.05 -33.47 5.98
CA GLY A 82 1.44 -34.45 6.88
C GLY A 82 0.13 -35.06 6.36
N GLU A 83 -0.35 -34.62 5.20
CA GLU A 83 -1.65 -35.00 4.65
C GLU A 83 -1.62 -36.29 3.84
N GLY A 84 -2.81 -36.78 3.47
CA GLY A 84 -2.97 -38.04 2.75
C GLY A 84 -2.27 -38.06 1.40
N TRP A 85 -2.27 -36.94 0.68
CA TRP A 85 -1.63 -36.83 -0.65
C TRP A 85 -0.12 -37.08 -0.61
N ARG A 86 0.54 -36.80 0.52
CA ARG A 86 1.96 -37.09 0.74
C ARG A 86 2.17 -38.44 1.45
N THR A 87 1.45 -38.66 2.55
CA THR A 87 1.72 -39.77 3.48
C THR A 87 1.27 -41.15 2.98
N VAL A 88 0.26 -41.23 2.11
CA VAL A 88 -0.24 -42.52 1.57
C VAL A 88 0.83 -43.25 0.73
N PHE A 89 1.69 -42.49 0.06
CA PHE A 89 2.71 -43.05 -0.82
C PHE A 89 4.11 -43.11 -0.18
N ALA A 90 4.28 -42.48 0.98
CA ALA A 90 5.57 -42.36 1.66
C ALA A 90 6.18 -43.73 2.01
N GLY A 91 7.46 -43.90 1.73
CA GLY A 91 8.18 -45.14 2.00
C GLY A 91 9.68 -45.02 1.82
N ALA A 92 10.39 -46.13 1.95
CA ALA A 92 11.85 -46.18 1.84
C ALA A 92 12.33 -47.09 0.69
N ASP A 93 11.47 -47.36 -0.29
CA ASP A 93 11.73 -48.32 -1.36
C ASP A 93 12.31 -47.67 -2.62
N VAL A 94 11.84 -46.46 -2.97
CA VAL A 94 12.18 -45.76 -4.20
C VAL A 94 12.48 -44.30 -3.89
N ASP A 95 13.58 -43.82 -4.46
CA ASP A 95 13.94 -42.40 -4.56
C ASP A 95 13.36 -41.86 -5.88
N ASN A 96 12.17 -41.26 -5.79
CA ASN A 96 11.42 -40.83 -6.95
C ASN A 96 11.95 -39.49 -7.49
N ASP A 97 12.34 -38.57 -6.62
CA ASP A 97 12.86 -37.25 -7.01
C ASP A 97 14.37 -37.23 -7.30
N GLY A 98 15.10 -38.29 -6.94
CA GLY A 98 16.52 -38.46 -7.19
C GLY A 98 17.42 -37.74 -6.18
N ASP A 99 16.93 -37.42 -4.98
CA ASP A 99 17.69 -36.68 -3.98
C ASP A 99 18.71 -37.52 -3.18
N GLY A 100 18.73 -38.83 -3.41
CA GLY A 100 19.58 -39.80 -2.71
C GLY A 100 18.92 -40.41 -1.46
N THR A 101 17.70 -40.01 -1.12
CA THR A 101 16.89 -40.49 0.00
C THR A 101 15.60 -41.12 -0.55
N PRO A 102 15.38 -42.43 -0.34
CA PRO A 102 14.12 -43.05 -0.71
C PRO A 102 12.92 -42.40 -0.01
N ASP A 103 11.93 -41.98 -0.80
CA ASP A 103 10.77 -41.20 -0.38
C ASP A 103 9.42 -41.93 -0.61
N SER A 104 9.42 -42.98 -1.43
CA SER A 104 8.21 -43.66 -1.88
C SER A 104 8.20 -45.17 -1.58
N ALA A 105 7.02 -45.71 -1.30
CA ALA A 105 6.77 -47.14 -1.10
C ALA A 105 6.31 -47.83 -2.39
N TRP A 106 6.69 -49.10 -2.60
CA TRP A 106 6.14 -49.91 -3.68
C TRP A 106 4.70 -50.33 -3.40
N ILE A 107 3.80 -50.01 -4.32
CA ILE A 107 2.40 -50.44 -4.33
C ILE A 107 2.23 -51.52 -5.41
N PRO A 108 1.76 -52.74 -5.04
CA PRO A 108 1.60 -53.82 -6.01
C PRO A 108 0.44 -53.54 -6.98
N PHE A 109 0.68 -53.79 -8.26
CA PHE A 109 -0.31 -53.72 -9.33
C PHE A 109 -0.71 -55.14 -9.75
N THR A 110 -1.97 -55.49 -9.51
CA THR A 110 -2.47 -56.86 -9.68
C THR A 110 -3.44 -56.99 -10.85
N ASP A 111 -3.50 -58.18 -11.45
CA ASP A 111 -4.56 -58.54 -12.38
C ASP A 111 -5.90 -58.78 -11.65
N LEU A 112 -6.98 -58.98 -12.41
CA LEU A 112 -8.32 -59.27 -11.86
C LEU A 112 -8.39 -60.56 -11.02
N SER A 113 -7.37 -61.43 -11.11
CA SER A 113 -7.26 -62.66 -10.33
C SER A 113 -6.39 -62.49 -9.07
N GLY A 114 -5.85 -61.29 -8.84
CA GLY A 114 -4.99 -60.95 -7.70
C GLY A 114 -3.52 -61.30 -7.88
N ASN A 115 -3.06 -61.68 -9.09
CA ASN A 115 -1.64 -61.92 -9.34
C ASN A 115 -0.92 -60.60 -9.58
N GLU A 116 0.23 -60.42 -8.96
CA GLU A 116 1.09 -59.26 -9.19
C GLU A 116 1.70 -59.31 -10.60
N ILE A 117 1.36 -58.30 -11.41
CA ILE A 117 1.83 -58.13 -12.79
C ILE A 117 2.83 -56.97 -12.90
N GLY A 118 2.92 -56.15 -11.85
CA GLY A 118 3.90 -55.07 -11.69
C GLY A 118 3.69 -54.36 -10.36
N ARG A 119 4.37 -53.23 -10.20
CA ARG A 119 4.26 -52.35 -9.03
C ARG A 119 4.57 -50.91 -9.42
N TYR A 120 4.07 -49.95 -8.66
CA TYR A 120 4.39 -48.53 -8.83
C TYR A 120 4.66 -47.86 -7.49
N ALA A 121 5.46 -46.80 -7.49
CA ALA A 121 5.77 -45.97 -6.33
C ALA A 121 5.58 -44.50 -6.74
N VAL A 122 4.86 -43.73 -5.94
CA VAL A 122 4.45 -42.36 -6.30
C VAL A 122 4.99 -41.36 -5.30
N LEU A 123 5.51 -40.25 -5.80
CA LEU A 123 5.81 -39.07 -5.03
C LEU A 123 4.91 -37.94 -5.51
N VAL A 124 4.26 -37.26 -4.57
CA VAL A 124 3.50 -36.05 -4.85
C VAL A 124 4.24 -34.89 -4.20
N VAL A 125 4.49 -33.83 -4.96
CA VAL A 125 5.21 -32.62 -4.55
C VAL A 125 4.33 -31.43 -4.87
N ASP A 126 4.21 -30.52 -3.91
CA ASP A 126 3.50 -29.26 -4.09
C ASP A 126 4.30 -28.33 -5.02
N GLU A 127 3.69 -27.78 -6.06
CA GLU A 127 4.38 -26.81 -6.94
C GLU A 127 4.64 -25.48 -6.25
N LEU A 128 3.80 -25.07 -5.30
CA LEU A 128 4.01 -23.85 -4.51
C LEU A 128 5.12 -24.02 -3.47
N SER A 129 5.69 -25.22 -3.31
CA SER A 129 6.89 -25.41 -2.48
C SER A 129 8.18 -24.97 -3.19
N LYS A 130 8.10 -24.46 -4.42
CA LYS A 130 9.21 -24.15 -5.34
C LYS A 130 9.18 -22.68 -5.75
N ILE A 131 10.36 -22.12 -6.02
CA ILE A 131 10.51 -20.75 -6.52
C ILE A 131 10.17 -20.68 -8.00
N ASN A 132 9.33 -19.72 -8.38
CA ASN A 132 9.03 -19.49 -9.79
C ASN A 132 10.15 -18.70 -10.47
N ILE A 133 10.92 -19.36 -11.34
CA ILE A 133 12.04 -18.76 -12.10
C ILE A 133 11.59 -17.93 -13.30
N ASN A 134 10.30 -17.71 -13.49
CA ASN A 134 9.77 -16.71 -14.41
C ASN A 134 9.29 -15.46 -13.66
N SER A 135 9.30 -15.45 -12.33
CA SER A 135 8.80 -14.32 -11.57
C SER A 135 9.83 -13.73 -10.63
N ALA A 136 10.57 -14.54 -9.84
CA ALA A 136 11.60 -14.06 -8.90
C ALA A 136 12.81 -13.42 -9.61
N GLY A 137 13.32 -12.27 -9.13
CA GLY A 137 14.40 -11.56 -9.83
C GLY A 137 15.12 -10.47 -9.05
N PHE A 138 14.82 -10.26 -7.76
CA PHE A 138 15.39 -9.15 -6.98
C PHE A 138 16.91 -9.22 -6.82
N PHE A 139 17.58 -8.08 -7.01
CA PHE A 139 19.00 -7.89 -6.78
C PHE A 139 19.27 -6.68 -5.86
N PRO A 140 20.03 -6.84 -4.75
CA PRO A 140 20.27 -5.75 -3.79
C PRO A 140 21.06 -4.55 -4.34
N ASP A 141 21.82 -4.75 -5.41
CA ASP A 141 22.64 -3.74 -6.07
C ASP A 141 21.96 -3.12 -7.30
N ASP A 142 20.71 -3.48 -7.55
CA ASP A 142 19.89 -2.88 -8.60
C ASP A 142 19.23 -1.59 -8.08
N PRO A 143 19.60 -0.42 -8.62
CA PRO A 143 19.02 0.85 -8.23
C PRO A 143 17.57 1.01 -8.73
N PHE A 144 16.91 -0.01 -9.26
CA PHE A 144 15.50 0.05 -9.65
C PHE A 144 14.66 -1.05 -8.99
N ALA A 145 15.25 -1.84 -8.08
CA ALA A 145 14.56 -2.98 -7.49
C ALA A 145 13.69 -2.59 -6.29
N GLU A 146 12.38 -2.77 -6.43
CA GLU A 146 11.40 -2.51 -5.37
C GLU A 146 11.50 -3.51 -4.21
N GLN A 147 11.25 -3.06 -2.98
CA GLN A 147 11.04 -3.90 -1.79
C GLN A 147 9.85 -3.39 -0.97
N GLU A 148 8.68 -3.39 -1.59
CA GLU A 148 7.43 -2.95 -0.94
C GLU A 148 6.44 -4.09 -0.72
N GLY A 149 6.77 -5.30 -1.17
CA GLY A 149 5.91 -6.47 -1.19
C GLY A 149 4.89 -6.43 -2.33
N THR A 150 5.17 -5.73 -3.43
CA THR A 150 4.23 -5.48 -4.55
C THR A 150 4.17 -6.69 -5.49
N THR A 151 5.33 -7.12 -6.00
CA THR A 151 5.45 -8.16 -7.04
C THR A 151 6.34 -9.33 -6.63
N SER A 152 6.01 -10.53 -7.10
CA SER A 152 6.79 -11.74 -6.82
C SER A 152 8.23 -11.69 -7.34
N PHE A 153 8.57 -10.69 -8.17
CA PHE A 153 9.93 -10.37 -8.56
C PHE A 153 10.82 -10.00 -7.38
N GLU A 154 10.26 -9.41 -6.32
CA GLU A 154 10.99 -9.06 -5.11
C GLU A 154 11.64 -10.29 -4.43
N MET A 155 11.21 -11.51 -4.74
CA MET A 155 11.89 -12.71 -4.24
C MET A 155 13.34 -12.80 -4.75
N SER A 156 14.27 -12.97 -3.81
CA SER A 156 15.70 -13.01 -4.10
C SER A 156 16.16 -14.40 -4.54
N LEU A 157 16.50 -14.53 -5.83
CA LEU A 157 17.21 -15.71 -6.34
C LEU A 157 18.62 -15.84 -5.75
N GLU A 158 19.27 -14.72 -5.40
CA GLU A 158 20.58 -14.71 -4.79
C GLU A 158 20.55 -15.36 -3.39
N GLU A 159 19.63 -14.95 -2.52
CA GLU A 159 19.51 -15.51 -1.17
C GLU A 159 19.11 -16.98 -1.21
N PHE A 160 18.24 -17.38 -2.14
CA PHE A 160 17.96 -18.79 -2.41
C PHE A 160 19.23 -19.58 -2.77
N PHE A 161 20.06 -19.06 -3.69
CA PHE A 161 21.28 -19.76 -4.11
C PHE A 161 22.31 -19.83 -2.98
N LYS A 162 22.44 -18.77 -2.17
CA LYS A 162 23.28 -18.78 -0.95
C LYS A 162 22.79 -19.84 0.04
N ALA A 163 21.48 -19.97 0.25
CA ALA A 163 20.90 -20.98 1.13
C ALA A 163 21.13 -22.43 0.64
N GLU A 164 21.29 -22.64 -0.67
CA GLU A 164 21.74 -23.93 -1.24
C GLU A 164 23.27 -24.15 -1.15
N GLY A 165 24.02 -23.17 -0.63
CA GLY A 165 25.48 -23.21 -0.56
C GLY A 165 26.17 -23.03 -1.92
N ILE A 166 25.52 -22.35 -2.86
CA ILE A 166 26.05 -22.08 -4.19
C ILE A 166 26.95 -20.83 -4.15
N GLU A 167 28.20 -21.00 -4.59
CA GLU A 167 29.13 -19.88 -4.82
C GLU A 167 28.71 -19.08 -6.07
N GLU A 168 29.12 -17.81 -6.16
CA GLU A 168 28.77 -16.92 -7.30
C GLU A 168 27.25 -16.72 -7.48
N ALA A 169 26.48 -16.84 -6.38
CA ALA A 169 25.01 -16.75 -6.36
C ALA A 169 24.45 -15.57 -7.15
N LEU A 170 24.99 -14.36 -6.95
CA LEU A 170 24.54 -13.15 -7.64
C LEU A 170 24.73 -13.22 -9.16
N GLU A 171 25.89 -13.68 -9.65
CA GLU A 171 26.15 -13.81 -11.10
C GLU A 171 25.19 -14.84 -11.72
N LEU A 172 24.98 -15.97 -11.05
CA LEU A 172 24.09 -17.02 -11.55
C LEU A 172 22.62 -16.56 -11.56
N ALA A 173 22.18 -15.82 -10.54
CA ALA A 173 20.84 -15.26 -10.47
C ALA A 173 20.62 -14.23 -11.60
N ARG A 174 21.59 -13.34 -11.85
CA ARG A 174 21.56 -12.39 -12.98
C ARG A 174 21.48 -13.09 -14.33
N ASN A 175 22.21 -14.18 -14.53
CA ASN A 175 22.12 -14.95 -15.78
C ASN A 175 20.71 -15.52 -16.04
N ILE A 176 19.91 -15.80 -15.00
CA ILE A 176 18.51 -16.23 -15.18
C ILE A 176 17.67 -15.06 -15.68
N VAL A 177 17.81 -13.89 -15.05
CA VAL A 177 17.07 -12.67 -15.41
C VAL A 177 17.46 -12.20 -16.82
N ASP A 178 18.75 -12.16 -17.15
CA ASP A 178 19.24 -11.78 -18.48
C ASP A 178 18.63 -12.63 -19.62
N VAL A 179 18.34 -13.91 -19.38
CA VAL A 179 17.70 -14.79 -20.38
C VAL A 179 16.22 -14.46 -20.58
N ARG A 180 15.55 -13.90 -19.57
CA ARG A 180 14.13 -13.51 -19.63
C ARG A 180 13.91 -12.28 -20.49
N TYR A 181 14.74 -11.25 -20.32
CA TYR A 181 14.56 -9.91 -20.92
C TYR A 181 15.25 -9.72 -22.29
N GLY A 182 15.72 -10.79 -22.94
CA GLY A 182 16.13 -10.75 -24.36
C GLY A 182 17.40 -9.97 -24.76
N GLY A 183 17.89 -9.01 -23.98
CA GLY A 183 18.91 -8.05 -24.42
C GLY A 183 20.30 -8.63 -24.76
N GLU A 184 21.13 -7.86 -25.47
CA GLU A 184 22.51 -8.20 -25.87
C GLU A 184 23.51 -8.47 -24.70
N ARG A 185 23.04 -8.69 -23.47
CA ARG A 185 23.78 -9.46 -22.45
C ARG A 185 23.63 -10.98 -22.63
N GLY A 186 22.54 -11.43 -23.25
CA GLY A 186 22.14 -12.83 -23.47
C GLY A 186 22.68 -13.49 -24.75
N HIS A 187 23.33 -12.75 -25.65
CA HIS A 187 24.12 -13.33 -26.74
C HIS A 187 25.60 -13.51 -26.34
N ALA A 188 25.85 -14.43 -25.41
CA ALA A 188 27.13 -15.14 -25.38
C ALA A 188 27.21 -16.14 -26.55
N ASP A 189 27.10 -15.66 -27.79
CA ASP A 189 27.49 -16.41 -28.98
C ASP A 189 28.43 -15.53 -29.82
N GLU A 190 29.74 -15.79 -29.68
CA GLU A 190 30.81 -15.49 -30.64
C GLU A 190 31.02 -14.03 -31.15
N ARG A 191 30.81 -12.98 -30.33
CA ARG A 191 31.30 -11.61 -30.65
C ARG A 191 32.21 -10.93 -29.63
N ALA A 192 32.75 -11.66 -28.66
CA ALA A 192 33.90 -11.18 -27.91
C ALA A 192 35.14 -11.17 -28.83
N GLY A 193 35.44 -10.02 -29.46
CA GLY A 193 36.69 -9.81 -30.20
C GLY A 193 36.61 -9.02 -31.52
N HIS A 194 35.58 -8.19 -31.75
CA HIS A 194 35.62 -7.23 -32.84
C HIS A 194 35.95 -5.83 -32.30
N ASP A 195 37.10 -5.33 -32.76
CA ASP A 195 37.43 -3.92 -32.91
C ASP A 195 36.31 -3.25 -33.73
N ASP A 196 35.32 -2.70 -33.03
CA ASP A 196 34.07 -2.17 -33.58
C ASP A 196 34.23 -0.75 -34.15
N ASP A 197 35.24 -0.01 -33.68
CA ASP A 197 35.62 1.30 -34.20
C ASP A 197 36.77 1.25 -35.25
N GLY A 198 37.40 0.10 -35.43
CA GLY A 198 38.43 -0.15 -36.44
C GLY A 198 39.81 0.42 -36.10
N ASP A 199 40.10 0.69 -34.83
CA ASP A 199 41.33 1.31 -34.36
C ASP A 199 42.49 0.32 -34.13
N GLY A 200 42.20 -0.98 -34.16
CA GLY A 200 43.14 -2.07 -34.05
C GLY A 200 43.58 -2.42 -32.62
N LEU A 201 42.90 -1.91 -31.60
CA LEU A 201 43.07 -2.30 -30.20
C LEU A 201 41.92 -3.23 -29.75
N MET A 202 42.15 -3.97 -28.67
CA MET A 202 41.20 -4.93 -28.09
C MET A 202 41.08 -4.61 -26.60
N ASP A 203 40.43 -3.50 -26.25
CA ASP A 203 40.24 -3.12 -24.86
C ASP A 203 39.12 -2.09 -24.65
N GLU A 204 37.97 -2.52 -24.11
CA GLU A 204 37.17 -1.65 -23.24
C GLU A 204 36.62 -2.43 -22.04
N ALA A 205 37.42 -2.45 -20.97
CA ALA A 205 36.93 -2.56 -19.60
C ALA A 205 37.72 -1.54 -18.76
N GLY A 206 37.06 -0.45 -18.36
CA GLY A 206 37.68 0.55 -17.50
C GLY A 206 36.83 1.77 -17.21
N PHE A 207 35.89 1.65 -16.27
CA PHE A 207 35.30 2.78 -15.53
C PHE A 207 36.39 3.81 -15.14
N PRO A 208 36.19 5.13 -15.29
CA PRO A 208 35.20 5.86 -14.50
C PRO A 208 34.54 7.08 -15.17
N GLY A 209 33.23 7.22 -14.99
CA GLY A 209 32.48 8.40 -15.37
C GLY A 209 31.26 8.02 -16.18
N LEU A 210 30.13 7.84 -15.50
CA LEU A 210 28.82 7.68 -16.14
C LEU A 210 28.52 8.97 -16.92
N ASP A 211 28.73 8.94 -18.24
CA ASP A 211 28.05 9.87 -19.15
C ASP A 211 26.63 9.34 -19.38
N ARG A 212 25.68 10.26 -19.33
CA ARG A 212 24.23 10.02 -19.19
C ARG A 212 23.54 9.67 -20.52
N SER A 213 24.28 9.20 -21.52
CA SER A 213 23.75 8.89 -22.85
C SER A 213 23.59 7.40 -23.16
N ASP A 214 24.14 6.53 -22.32
CA ASP A 214 24.27 5.11 -22.64
C ASP A 214 23.19 4.24 -21.95
N LEU A 215 22.27 4.90 -21.22
CA LEU A 215 21.05 4.31 -20.63
C LEU A 215 19.85 4.34 -21.60
N VAL A 216 20.08 4.60 -22.90
CA VAL A 216 19.03 4.88 -23.89
C VAL A 216 18.70 3.67 -24.78
N ASP A 217 19.41 2.55 -24.63
CA ASP A 217 19.12 1.30 -25.37
C ASP A 217 18.35 0.25 -24.53
N SER A 218 17.82 0.65 -23.36
CA SER A 218 16.82 -0.11 -22.58
C SER A 218 15.42 0.44 -22.84
N TYR A 219 14.51 -0.42 -23.27
CA TYR A 219 13.17 -0.04 -23.73
C TYR A 219 12.19 -0.03 -22.54
N ASP A 220 11.72 1.15 -22.14
CA ASP A 220 10.53 1.27 -21.28
C ASP A 220 9.27 0.87 -22.09
N GLU A 221 8.89 -0.42 -22.00
CA GLU A 221 7.88 -1.02 -22.87
C GLU A 221 6.44 -0.71 -22.47
N ASN A 222 6.18 -0.59 -21.16
CA ASN A 222 4.88 -0.18 -20.62
C ASN A 222 4.75 1.36 -20.54
N ARG A 223 5.82 2.10 -20.85
CA ARG A 223 5.89 3.57 -20.93
C ARG A 223 5.63 4.29 -19.62
N ASN A 224 5.89 3.64 -18.49
CA ASN A 224 5.60 4.21 -17.18
C ASN A 224 6.80 4.93 -16.55
N ASN A 225 7.98 4.91 -17.18
CA ASN A 225 9.17 5.61 -16.68
C ASN A 225 8.91 7.07 -16.32
N VAL A 226 8.25 7.79 -17.21
CA VAL A 226 7.96 9.22 -17.01
C VAL A 226 7.12 9.44 -15.75
N LEU A 227 6.27 8.47 -15.41
CA LEU A 227 5.40 8.48 -14.24
C LEU A 227 6.21 8.11 -12.98
N LEU A 228 6.96 7.01 -13.01
CA LEU A 228 7.72 6.51 -11.85
C LEU A 228 8.94 7.36 -11.50
N THR A 229 9.60 7.98 -12.48
CA THR A 229 10.72 8.91 -12.25
C THR A 229 10.28 10.24 -11.60
N ASN A 230 8.97 10.54 -11.49
CA ASN A 230 8.46 11.79 -10.93
C ASN A 230 7.20 11.61 -10.07
N ASP A 231 7.01 10.45 -9.45
CA ASP A 231 5.82 10.15 -8.62
C ASP A 231 5.99 10.61 -7.16
N GLY A 232 7.16 11.16 -6.79
CA GLY A 232 7.52 11.59 -5.45
C GLY A 232 7.88 10.43 -4.51
N LEU A 233 7.98 9.20 -5.03
CA LEU A 233 8.26 7.99 -4.29
C LEU A 233 9.75 7.61 -4.41
N ASP A 234 10.13 6.68 -3.54
CA ASP A 234 11.46 6.06 -3.46
C ASP A 234 11.22 4.58 -3.75
N ASN A 235 10.95 4.26 -5.02
CA ASN A 235 10.34 2.99 -5.44
C ASN A 235 11.23 1.78 -5.11
N ASN A 236 12.55 1.98 -5.09
CA ASN A 236 13.56 0.99 -4.71
C ASN A 236 13.95 1.03 -3.21
N ALA A 237 13.33 1.90 -2.42
CA ALA A 237 13.63 2.16 -1.00
C ALA A 237 15.11 2.45 -0.69
N ASN A 238 15.85 3.06 -1.63
CA ASN A 238 17.27 3.38 -1.48
C ASN A 238 17.52 4.71 -0.73
N GLY A 239 16.45 5.45 -0.41
CA GLY A 239 16.48 6.72 0.31
C GLY A 239 16.52 7.96 -0.59
N VAL A 240 16.39 7.81 -1.91
CA VAL A 240 16.36 8.89 -2.91
C VAL A 240 15.02 8.83 -3.64
N ARG A 241 14.40 10.00 -3.82
CA ARG A 241 13.13 10.15 -4.53
C ARG A 241 13.35 10.60 -5.96
N ASP A 242 12.46 10.19 -6.87
CA ASP A 242 12.38 10.64 -8.26
C ASP A 242 13.72 10.44 -8.99
N GLU A 243 14.10 9.18 -9.17
CA GLU A 243 15.38 8.81 -9.77
C GLU A 243 15.28 8.71 -11.29
N LEU A 244 16.25 9.32 -11.98
CA LEU A 244 16.32 9.28 -13.43
C LEU A 244 16.48 7.82 -13.93
N GLY A 245 15.43 7.26 -14.50
CA GLY A 245 15.41 5.90 -15.05
C GLY A 245 14.58 4.90 -14.25
N GLU A 246 13.85 5.33 -13.20
CA GLU A 246 12.75 4.53 -12.63
C GLU A 246 11.71 4.23 -13.72
N GLY A 247 11.18 3.01 -13.74
CA GLY A 247 10.30 2.52 -14.81
C GLY A 247 10.99 2.11 -16.11
N ILE A 248 12.27 1.73 -16.06
CA ILE A 248 13.00 1.11 -17.19
C ILE A 248 13.48 -0.27 -16.78
N ASN A 249 13.28 -1.31 -17.61
CA ASN A 249 13.73 -2.68 -17.34
C ASN A 249 13.21 -3.22 -16.00
N GLU A 250 12.01 -2.79 -15.62
CA GLU A 250 11.39 -3.09 -14.34
C GLU A 250 10.67 -4.46 -14.36
N PRO A 251 10.26 -4.99 -13.19
CA PRO A 251 9.57 -6.27 -13.10
C PRO A 251 8.29 -6.37 -13.93
N ASP A 252 7.59 -5.25 -14.13
CA ASP A 252 6.31 -5.18 -14.81
C ASP A 252 6.42 -5.25 -16.35
N GLU A 253 7.63 -5.08 -16.89
CA GLU A 253 7.92 -5.23 -18.32
C GLU A 253 7.97 -6.71 -18.75
N PHE A 254 8.50 -7.61 -17.90
CA PHE A 254 8.57 -9.03 -18.24
C PHE A 254 7.31 -9.80 -17.84
N GLN A 255 6.52 -10.16 -18.86
CA GLN A 255 5.29 -10.93 -18.67
C GLN A 255 5.44 -12.37 -19.19
N PRO A 256 5.57 -13.38 -18.31
CA PRO A 256 5.78 -14.77 -18.75
C PRO A 256 4.67 -15.34 -19.62
N ALA A 257 3.43 -14.87 -19.39
CA ALA A 257 2.26 -15.29 -20.16
C ALA A 257 2.11 -14.55 -21.50
N ALA A 258 2.78 -13.40 -21.65
CA ALA A 258 2.69 -12.53 -22.82
C ALA A 258 4.03 -11.83 -23.10
N PRO A 259 5.11 -12.58 -23.39
CA PRO A 259 6.43 -12.00 -23.58
C PRO A 259 6.44 -10.97 -24.72
N PHE A 260 7.09 -9.84 -24.49
CA PHE A 260 7.18 -8.74 -25.45
C PHE A 260 8.51 -8.83 -26.22
N MET A 261 8.49 -8.52 -27.52
CA MET A 261 9.68 -8.50 -28.39
C MET A 261 10.62 -9.74 -28.27
N ASP A 262 11.77 -9.57 -27.61
CA ASP A 262 12.83 -10.57 -27.42
C ASP A 262 12.78 -11.30 -26.07
N ASP A 263 11.78 -11.00 -25.25
CA ASP A 263 11.51 -11.71 -24.01
C ASP A 263 11.35 -13.22 -24.21
N ARG A 264 11.95 -13.99 -23.30
CA ARG A 264 11.90 -15.45 -23.34
C ARG A 264 11.65 -16.06 -21.97
N PRO A 265 10.39 -16.40 -21.64
CA PRO A 265 10.09 -17.18 -20.44
C PRO A 265 10.62 -18.60 -20.53
N PHE A 266 10.99 -19.14 -19.38
CA PHE A 266 11.35 -20.54 -19.23
C PHE A 266 10.08 -21.39 -19.32
N ILE A 267 10.05 -22.33 -20.27
CA ILE A 267 8.92 -23.27 -20.41
C ILE A 267 9.11 -24.45 -19.45
N SER A 268 10.36 -24.81 -19.16
CA SER A 268 10.71 -25.88 -18.23
C SER A 268 11.91 -25.52 -17.37
N PRO A 269 11.94 -25.93 -16.08
CA PRO A 269 13.13 -25.84 -15.24
C PRO A 269 14.40 -26.37 -15.90
N GLU A 270 14.30 -27.43 -16.71
CA GLU A 270 15.43 -28.07 -17.41
C GLU A 270 16.20 -27.11 -18.31
N GLU A 271 15.59 -26.00 -18.75
CA GLU A 271 16.25 -24.97 -19.54
C GLU A 271 17.34 -24.21 -18.76
N LEU A 272 17.30 -24.22 -17.42
CA LEU A 272 18.38 -23.67 -16.59
C LEU A 272 19.74 -24.31 -16.90
N LYS A 273 19.77 -25.57 -17.38
CA LYS A 273 21.02 -26.23 -17.81
C LYS A 273 21.69 -25.56 -19.01
N LYS A 274 20.94 -24.75 -19.76
CA LYS A 274 21.43 -23.98 -20.91
C LYS A 274 21.91 -22.59 -20.50
N VAL A 275 21.55 -22.13 -19.30
CA VAL A 275 21.98 -20.84 -18.77
C VAL A 275 23.43 -20.96 -18.28
N LYS A 276 24.23 -19.92 -18.54
CA LYS A 276 25.66 -19.88 -18.21
C LYS A 276 25.88 -20.15 -16.71
N GLY A 277 26.74 -21.12 -16.39
CA GLY A 277 27.10 -21.48 -15.01
C GLY A 277 26.08 -22.37 -14.27
N LEU A 278 24.81 -22.44 -14.71
CA LEU A 278 23.77 -23.17 -13.97
C LEU A 278 23.76 -24.69 -14.17
N LYS A 279 24.41 -25.20 -15.22
CA LYS A 279 24.46 -26.66 -15.48
C LYS A 279 25.05 -27.48 -14.33
N THR A 280 26.07 -26.97 -13.65
CA THR A 280 26.77 -27.68 -12.57
C THR A 280 26.03 -27.65 -11.23
N VAL A 281 25.18 -26.63 -11.03
CA VAL A 281 24.38 -26.46 -9.80
C VAL A 281 22.93 -26.88 -9.97
N PHE A 282 22.53 -27.27 -11.18
CA PHE A 282 21.15 -27.65 -11.51
C PHE A 282 20.60 -28.76 -10.61
N ASP A 283 21.40 -29.74 -10.19
CA ASP A 283 20.91 -30.83 -9.34
C ASP A 283 20.48 -30.33 -7.95
N ALA A 284 21.05 -29.22 -7.46
CA ALA A 284 20.63 -28.54 -6.24
C ALA A 284 19.35 -27.70 -6.48
N LEU A 285 19.28 -27.00 -7.60
CA LEU A 285 18.21 -26.04 -7.91
C LEU A 285 16.95 -26.67 -8.51
N GLY A 286 17.10 -27.56 -9.49
CA GLY A 286 16.06 -28.05 -10.40
C GLY A 286 14.84 -28.69 -9.73
N ARG A 287 14.98 -29.11 -8.46
CA ARG A 287 13.91 -29.71 -7.65
C ARG A 287 13.13 -28.68 -6.82
N LYS A 288 13.68 -27.49 -6.65
CA LYS A 288 13.17 -26.37 -5.84
C LYS A 288 12.74 -25.17 -6.70
N VAL A 289 12.78 -25.32 -8.01
CA VAL A 289 12.36 -24.29 -8.98
C VAL A 289 11.18 -24.79 -9.82
N SER A 290 10.31 -23.86 -10.21
CA SER A 290 9.14 -24.09 -11.06
C SER A 290 9.07 -22.99 -12.13
N THR A 291 8.39 -23.27 -13.23
CA THR A 291 8.00 -22.27 -14.24
C THR A 291 6.51 -21.93 -14.17
N LEU A 292 5.76 -22.62 -13.30
CA LEU A 292 4.30 -22.64 -13.27
C LEU A 292 3.70 -22.39 -11.88
N SER A 293 4.52 -22.31 -10.81
CA SER A 293 4.02 -22.09 -9.45
C SER A 293 3.13 -20.85 -9.42
N ALA A 294 1.84 -21.06 -9.14
CA ALA A 294 0.84 -20.02 -9.08
C ALA A 294 -0.29 -20.34 -8.07
N GLY A 295 -0.57 -19.40 -7.18
CA GLY A 295 -1.67 -19.49 -6.19
C GLY A 295 -2.99 -19.06 -6.81
N ASP A 296 -4.10 -19.72 -6.45
CA ASP A 296 -5.41 -19.52 -7.08
C ASP A 296 -6.09 -18.19 -6.71
N GLY A 297 -5.53 -17.43 -5.76
CA GLY A 297 -6.04 -16.14 -5.29
C GLY A 297 -7.31 -16.26 -4.44
N VAL A 298 -7.57 -17.43 -3.84
CA VAL A 298 -8.69 -17.62 -2.90
C VAL A 298 -8.21 -17.66 -1.45
N ASP A 299 -9.15 -17.51 -0.54
CA ASP A 299 -8.96 -17.71 0.88
C ASP A 299 -9.05 -19.21 1.25
N VAL A 300 -8.77 -19.58 2.49
CA VAL A 300 -8.88 -20.98 2.95
C VAL A 300 -10.30 -21.57 2.91
N TYR A 301 -11.32 -20.77 2.57
CA TYR A 301 -12.70 -21.20 2.39
C TYR A 301 -13.08 -21.35 0.90
N GLY A 302 -12.17 -21.07 -0.03
CA GLY A 302 -12.41 -21.08 -1.47
C GLY A 302 -13.14 -19.84 -2.00
N ALA A 303 -13.28 -18.79 -1.18
CA ALA A 303 -13.82 -17.51 -1.58
C ALA A 303 -12.72 -16.62 -2.16
N ARG A 304 -13.04 -15.82 -3.18
CA ARG A 304 -12.10 -14.86 -3.77
C ARG A 304 -11.68 -13.82 -2.73
N ARG A 305 -10.38 -13.50 -2.72
CA ARG A 305 -9.88 -12.40 -1.89
C ARG A 305 -10.32 -11.07 -2.48
N MET A 306 -10.78 -10.17 -1.62
CA MET A 306 -11.25 -8.83 -1.98
C MET A 306 -10.06 -7.88 -2.13
N SER A 307 -9.98 -7.13 -3.23
CA SER A 307 -8.92 -6.15 -3.40
C SER A 307 -9.17 -4.90 -2.58
N LEU A 308 -8.27 -4.60 -1.64
CA LEU A 308 -8.27 -3.38 -0.83
C LEU A 308 -8.10 -2.13 -1.68
N ASN A 309 -7.61 -2.22 -2.91
CA ASN A 309 -7.41 -1.06 -3.78
C ASN A 309 -8.64 -0.69 -4.60
N THR A 310 -9.64 -1.56 -4.68
CA THR A 310 -10.81 -1.37 -5.56
C THR A 310 -12.15 -1.64 -4.89
N ALA A 311 -12.16 -2.29 -3.72
CA ALA A 311 -13.36 -2.51 -2.94
C ALA A 311 -13.96 -1.19 -2.43
N SER A 312 -15.28 -1.06 -2.43
CA SER A 312 -15.97 0.06 -1.78
C SER A 312 -15.78 0.02 -0.26
N VAL A 313 -15.92 1.17 0.39
CA VAL A 313 -15.82 1.28 1.86
C VAL A 313 -16.81 0.33 2.58
N SER A 314 -17.98 0.09 1.99
CA SER A 314 -18.99 -0.85 2.54
C SER A 314 -18.58 -2.31 2.42
N GLU A 315 -17.92 -2.69 1.32
CA GLU A 315 -17.36 -4.04 1.13
C GLU A 315 -16.23 -4.28 2.14
N ILE A 316 -15.32 -3.31 2.31
CA ILE A 316 -14.24 -3.37 3.30
C ILE A 316 -14.82 -3.53 4.70
N TYR A 317 -15.77 -2.67 5.09
CA TYR A 317 -16.47 -2.79 6.38
C TYR A 317 -17.07 -4.18 6.59
N GLY A 318 -17.78 -4.71 5.59
CA GLY A 318 -18.38 -6.05 5.67
C GLY A 318 -17.33 -7.15 5.89
N ALA A 319 -16.18 -7.08 5.21
CA ALA A 319 -15.09 -8.04 5.36
C ALA A 319 -14.44 -7.97 6.76
N LEU A 320 -14.19 -6.76 7.27
CA LEU A 320 -13.63 -6.52 8.59
C LEU A 320 -14.59 -6.95 9.71
N ALA A 321 -15.86 -6.55 9.61
CA ALA A 321 -16.90 -6.88 10.59
C ALA A 321 -17.16 -8.40 10.66
N ALA A 322 -17.16 -9.10 9.52
CA ALA A 322 -17.28 -10.56 9.47
C ALA A 322 -16.14 -11.29 10.19
N ARG A 323 -15.00 -10.62 10.40
CA ARG A 323 -13.83 -11.13 11.13
C ARG A 323 -13.74 -10.61 12.56
N GLY A 324 -14.78 -9.92 13.05
CA GLY A 324 -14.90 -9.49 14.44
C GLY A 324 -13.93 -8.37 14.82
N ILE A 325 -13.56 -7.50 13.88
CA ILE A 325 -12.73 -6.33 14.17
C ILE A 325 -13.56 -5.29 14.93
N ASP A 326 -13.13 -4.95 16.16
CA ASP A 326 -13.86 -4.11 17.13
C ASP A 326 -14.02 -2.61 16.70
N ASP A 327 -13.48 -2.21 15.55
CA ASP A 327 -13.68 -0.89 14.91
C ASP A 327 -13.64 -0.97 13.37
N ALA A 328 -14.32 -1.98 12.82
CA ALA A 328 -14.38 -2.21 11.37
C ALA A 328 -14.82 -0.96 10.58
N GLY A 329 -15.65 -0.10 11.16
CA GLY A 329 -16.16 1.13 10.53
C GLY A 329 -15.04 2.15 10.30
N ARG A 330 -14.31 2.53 11.36
CA ARG A 330 -13.18 3.47 11.26
C ARG A 330 -12.06 2.92 10.39
N LEU A 331 -11.72 1.63 10.55
CA LEU A 331 -10.67 1.04 9.75
C LEU A 331 -11.05 1.00 8.25
N ALA A 332 -12.32 0.79 7.91
CA ALA A 332 -12.76 0.78 6.52
C ALA A 332 -12.60 2.15 5.84
N VAL A 333 -12.98 3.24 6.52
CA VAL A 333 -12.84 4.61 5.98
C VAL A 333 -11.38 5.03 5.93
N ASN A 334 -10.56 4.66 6.92
CA ASN A 334 -9.12 4.93 6.89
C ASN A 334 -8.41 4.13 5.78
N ILE A 335 -8.83 2.89 5.49
CA ILE A 335 -8.31 2.13 4.35
C ILE A 335 -8.65 2.83 3.03
N ALA A 336 -9.82 3.45 2.91
CA ALA A 336 -10.23 4.17 1.71
C ALA A 336 -9.37 5.42 1.48
N ASP A 337 -9.26 6.30 2.48
CA ASP A 337 -8.49 7.55 2.36
C ASP A 337 -6.97 7.29 2.31
N TYR A 338 -6.49 6.16 2.84
CA TYR A 338 -5.08 5.80 2.70
C TYR A 338 -4.67 5.51 1.25
N ARG A 339 -5.60 4.97 0.45
CA ARG A 339 -5.28 4.44 -0.88
C ARG A 339 -5.59 5.38 -2.03
N ASP A 340 -6.44 6.37 -1.84
CA ASP A 340 -6.78 7.33 -2.88
C ASP A 340 -5.86 8.56 -2.80
N THR A 341 -5.78 9.28 -3.91
CA THR A 341 -4.87 10.43 -4.08
C THR A 341 -5.57 11.76 -3.85
N ASP A 342 -6.87 11.71 -3.57
CA ASP A 342 -7.62 12.92 -3.36
C ASP A 342 -7.48 13.40 -1.92
N GLN A 343 -8.23 14.42 -1.53
CA GLN A 343 -8.15 15.02 -0.20
C GLN A 343 -9.55 15.06 0.42
N ALA A 344 -10.46 14.22 -0.07
CA ALA A 344 -11.87 14.26 0.27
C ALA A 344 -12.21 13.08 1.17
N ARG A 345 -12.38 13.37 2.47
CA ARG A 345 -12.61 12.34 3.48
C ARG A 345 -13.72 11.36 3.08
N THR A 346 -13.45 10.07 3.20
CA THR A 346 -14.48 9.04 3.03
C THR A 346 -15.43 9.06 4.22
N THR A 347 -16.72 8.88 3.96
CA THR A 347 -17.75 8.75 5.01
C THR A 347 -18.50 7.42 4.89
N LEU A 348 -18.69 6.74 6.02
CA LEU A 348 -19.44 5.48 6.09
C LEU A 348 -20.51 5.56 7.19
N MET A 349 -21.76 5.26 6.84
CA MET A 349 -22.86 5.14 7.80
C MET A 349 -23.26 3.68 7.98
N VAL A 350 -23.30 3.20 9.23
CA VAL A 350 -23.68 1.82 9.56
C VAL A 350 -24.68 1.76 10.70
N GLU A 351 -25.56 0.76 10.70
CA GLU A 351 -26.46 0.51 11.83
C GLU A 351 -25.70 -0.16 12.98
N GLY A 352 -25.47 0.59 14.06
CA GLY A 352 -24.91 0.10 15.30
C GLY A 352 -25.99 -0.31 16.33
N PRO A 353 -25.57 -0.88 17.48
CA PRO A 353 -26.49 -1.32 18.55
C PRO A 353 -27.36 -0.20 19.15
N SER A 354 -26.90 1.05 19.07
CA SER A 354 -27.52 2.25 19.61
C SER A 354 -28.17 3.15 18.55
N GLY A 355 -28.13 2.78 17.27
CA GLY A 355 -28.62 3.59 16.16
C GLY A 355 -27.61 3.68 15.02
N LEU A 356 -27.86 4.58 14.07
CA LEU A 356 -26.95 4.86 12.97
C LEU A 356 -25.65 5.48 13.52
N MET A 357 -24.49 4.94 13.14
CA MET A 357 -23.18 5.48 13.46
C MET A 357 -22.50 5.93 12.16
N THR A 358 -21.84 7.09 12.20
CA THR A 358 -21.10 7.66 11.07
C THR A 358 -19.61 7.59 11.38
N TYR A 359 -18.83 7.12 10.41
CA TYR A 359 -17.38 7.04 10.45
C TYR A 359 -16.80 7.92 9.34
N HIS A 360 -15.70 8.61 9.63
CA HIS A 360 -14.96 9.44 8.68
C HIS A 360 -13.53 8.95 8.57
N GLY A 361 -12.98 8.92 7.36
CA GLY A 361 -11.59 8.58 7.15
C GLY A 361 -10.67 9.75 7.50
N VAL A 362 -9.38 9.55 7.26
CA VAL A 362 -8.32 10.50 7.63
C VAL A 362 -7.51 10.77 6.38
N GLU A 363 -7.57 12.02 5.94
CA GLU A 363 -6.79 12.56 4.83
C GLU A 363 -5.37 12.94 5.26
N SER A 364 -4.48 13.14 4.28
CA SER A 364 -3.12 13.55 4.55
C SER A 364 -3.03 14.97 5.13
N VAL A 365 -3.80 15.95 4.63
CA VAL A 365 -3.86 17.29 5.21
C VAL A 365 -4.93 17.38 6.29
N ARG A 366 -4.55 17.90 7.47
CA ARG A 366 -5.46 17.99 8.62
C ARG A 366 -5.16 19.14 9.58
N PHE A 367 -6.11 19.45 10.46
CA PHE A 367 -5.96 20.33 11.61
C PHE A 367 -4.98 19.73 12.63
N ASN A 368 -3.99 20.52 13.04
CA ASN A 368 -3.02 20.13 14.07
C ASN A 368 -3.19 20.94 15.36
N GLU A 369 -3.31 22.26 15.26
CA GLU A 369 -3.33 23.15 16.42
C GLU A 369 -4.27 24.34 16.17
N ILE A 370 -4.99 24.81 17.20
CA ILE A 370 -5.87 25.97 17.09
C ILE A 370 -5.65 26.91 18.28
N MET A 371 -5.43 28.20 18.01
CA MET A 371 -5.40 29.26 19.01
C MET A 371 -6.70 30.06 18.97
N ILE A 372 -7.48 29.95 20.04
CA ILE A 372 -8.83 30.53 20.14
C ILE A 372 -8.83 31.81 20.97
N GLU A 373 -8.23 31.81 22.17
CA GLU A 373 -8.23 32.96 23.08
C GLU A 373 -6.80 33.48 23.34
N PRO A 374 -6.14 34.17 22.38
CA PRO A 374 -4.82 34.79 22.59
C PRO A 374 -4.93 36.07 23.44
N LEU A 375 -5.47 35.93 24.66
CA LEU A 375 -5.67 36.99 25.64
C LEU A 375 -5.24 36.57 27.04
N PHE A 376 -5.11 37.55 27.94
CA PHE A 376 -5.11 37.32 29.38
C PHE A 376 -6.11 38.25 30.08
N ASN A 377 -6.90 37.70 31.01
CA ASN A 377 -7.74 38.49 31.90
C ASN A 377 -7.03 38.71 33.23
N LEU A 378 -6.26 39.80 33.31
CA LEU A 378 -5.51 40.16 34.51
C LEU A 378 -6.43 40.79 35.55
N LYS A 379 -6.82 39.98 36.53
CA LYS A 379 -7.70 40.40 37.62
C LYS A 379 -6.89 41.13 38.69
N THR A 380 -7.47 42.20 39.22
CA THR A 380 -6.83 42.95 40.32
C THR A 380 -6.86 42.19 41.65
N GLN A 381 -7.66 41.14 41.77
CA GLN A 381 -7.69 40.32 42.98
C GLN A 381 -6.35 39.64 43.26
N ASP A 382 -5.59 39.35 42.20
CA ASP A 382 -4.33 38.60 42.26
C ASP A 382 -3.15 39.51 42.64
N GLU A 383 -3.31 40.84 42.51
CA GLU A 383 -2.26 41.83 42.74
C GLU A 383 -2.80 43.08 43.46
N GLY A 384 -2.23 43.40 44.64
CA GLY A 384 -2.65 44.55 45.44
C GLY A 384 -2.09 45.89 44.92
N PRO A 385 -2.84 47.00 44.97
CA PRO A 385 -2.31 48.30 44.60
C PRO A 385 -1.18 48.66 45.56
N LYS A 386 -0.05 49.15 45.03
CA LYS A 386 1.06 49.61 45.89
C LYS A 386 0.75 50.90 46.69
N LYS A 387 -0.52 51.34 46.81
CA LYS A 387 -1.00 52.67 47.28
C LYS A 387 -2.45 52.64 47.85
N ASP A 388 -3.04 53.82 48.15
CA ASP A 388 -4.28 54.04 48.92
C ASP A 388 -5.63 53.63 48.26
N TRP A 389 -5.62 52.71 47.29
CA TRP A 389 -6.84 52.16 46.70
C TRP A 389 -7.45 51.10 47.62
N GLN A 390 -8.76 51.19 47.85
CA GLN A 390 -9.45 50.30 48.79
C GLN A 390 -10.08 49.13 48.05
N TRP A 391 -9.74 47.90 48.46
CA TRP A 391 -10.43 46.72 47.95
C TRP A 391 -11.89 46.73 48.42
N MET A 392 -12.79 46.66 47.45
CA MET A 392 -14.20 46.35 47.60
C MET A 392 -14.43 44.93 47.10
N GLN A 393 -15.56 44.33 47.44
CA GLN A 393 -15.89 42.94 47.07
C GLN A 393 -15.86 42.75 45.53
N GLY A 394 -14.69 42.35 45.01
CA GLY A 394 -14.44 42.07 43.58
C GLY A 394 -13.80 43.20 42.75
N HIS A 395 -13.45 44.36 43.34
CA HIS A 395 -12.81 45.47 42.61
C HIS A 395 -12.14 46.46 43.57
N TYR A 396 -11.21 47.29 43.09
CA TYR A 396 -10.67 48.41 43.86
C TYR A 396 -11.44 49.71 43.61
N ARG A 397 -11.57 50.53 44.65
CA ARG A 397 -12.14 51.88 44.59
C ARG A 397 -11.16 52.92 45.14
N ASN A 398 -11.02 54.05 44.43
CA ASN A 398 -10.37 55.24 44.96
C ASN A 398 -11.39 56.37 45.15
N GLY A 399 -11.49 56.88 46.38
CA GLY A 399 -12.40 57.97 46.75
C GLY A 399 -11.77 59.34 46.87
N TYR A 400 -10.48 59.49 46.52
CA TYR A 400 -9.71 60.73 46.69
C TYR A 400 -9.50 61.42 45.32
N PRO A 401 -10.41 62.31 44.89
CA PRO A 401 -10.26 63.04 43.64
C PRO A 401 -9.05 64.00 43.70
N GLY A 402 -8.20 63.99 42.67
CA GLY A 402 -7.09 64.94 42.49
C GLY A 402 -5.72 64.29 42.19
N ARG A 403 -4.84 65.01 41.48
CA ARG A 403 -3.49 64.55 41.14
C ARG A 403 -2.60 64.45 42.39
N GLY A 404 -1.93 63.31 42.58
CA GLY A 404 -0.99 63.07 43.69
C GLY A 404 -1.02 61.65 44.25
N VAL A 405 -0.19 61.41 45.27
CA VAL A 405 0.09 60.08 45.84
C VAL A 405 -1.16 59.32 46.30
N LEU A 406 -2.16 60.03 46.86
CA LEU A 406 -3.40 59.43 47.40
C LEU A 406 -4.40 58.97 46.33
N GLY A 407 -4.30 59.53 45.11
CA GLY A 407 -5.19 59.20 43.98
C GLY A 407 -4.59 58.16 43.05
N GLU A 408 -3.35 57.73 43.27
CA GLU A 408 -2.60 56.85 42.38
C GLU A 408 -2.70 55.39 42.86
N GLY A 409 -2.93 54.47 41.92
CA GLY A 409 -2.85 53.02 42.12
C GLY A 409 -1.87 52.43 41.13
N MET A 410 -1.18 51.36 41.51
CA MET A 410 -0.21 50.67 40.65
C MET A 410 -0.34 49.16 40.82
N TRP A 411 -0.50 48.47 39.70
CA TRP A 411 -0.58 47.02 39.58
C TRP A 411 0.51 46.52 38.64
N GLU A 412 1.08 45.36 38.96
CA GLU A 412 2.13 44.70 38.19
C GLU A 412 1.78 43.23 38.04
N TRP A 413 1.80 42.73 36.81
CA TRP A 413 1.68 41.30 36.51
C TRP A 413 2.94 40.84 35.78
N THR A 414 3.39 39.61 36.02
CA THR A 414 4.59 39.02 35.41
C THR A 414 4.26 37.73 34.69
N GLY A 415 5.09 37.35 33.72
CA GLY A 415 4.91 36.10 32.98
C GLY A 415 3.96 36.24 31.79
N ILE A 416 3.82 37.45 31.24
CA ILE A 416 3.13 37.68 29.97
C ILE A 416 4.16 37.57 28.84
N PRO A 417 3.88 36.85 27.75
CA PRO A 417 4.80 36.77 26.62
C PRO A 417 5.12 38.14 26.02
N PRO A 418 6.35 38.35 25.51
CA PRO A 418 6.69 39.57 24.81
C PRO A 418 5.84 39.70 23.54
N GLY A 419 5.35 40.90 23.25
CA GLY A 419 4.47 41.14 22.11
C GLY A 419 3.69 42.44 22.26
N PHE A 420 2.87 42.76 21.28
CA PHE A 420 1.93 43.89 21.33
C PHE A 420 0.53 43.38 21.67
N TYR A 421 -0.16 44.09 22.56
CA TYR A 421 -1.49 43.73 23.04
C TYR A 421 -2.41 44.94 23.10
N LEU A 422 -3.69 44.72 22.82
CA LEU A 422 -4.75 45.69 23.04
C LEU A 422 -5.25 45.60 24.49
N PHE A 423 -5.15 46.69 25.23
CA PHE A 423 -5.55 46.74 26.64
C PHE A 423 -6.98 47.26 26.76
N THR A 424 -7.88 46.46 27.31
CA THR A 424 -9.27 46.84 27.63
C THR A 424 -9.50 46.84 29.13
N PHE A 425 -9.94 47.97 29.67
CA PHE A 425 -10.04 48.17 31.12
C PHE A 425 -11.47 48.03 31.63
N TYR A 426 -11.63 47.33 32.75
CA TYR A 426 -12.93 47.10 33.38
C TYR A 426 -12.98 47.68 34.80
N ALA A 427 -14.01 48.50 35.03
CA ALA A 427 -14.49 48.86 36.36
C ALA A 427 -15.59 47.89 36.81
N ASN A 428 -16.19 48.11 37.98
CA ASN A 428 -17.21 47.22 38.52
C ASN A 428 -18.53 47.23 37.72
N ALA A 429 -18.91 48.37 37.14
CA ALA A 429 -20.13 48.48 36.35
C ALA A 429 -19.98 49.41 35.12
N ALA A 430 -20.82 49.17 34.12
CA ALA A 430 -20.88 49.99 32.92
C ALA A 430 -21.10 51.49 33.24
N GLY A 431 -20.34 52.34 32.56
CA GLY A 431 -20.37 53.80 32.75
C GLY A 431 -19.52 54.32 33.92
N GLU A 432 -18.99 53.46 34.78
CA GLU A 432 -18.04 53.85 35.82
C GLU A 432 -16.70 54.30 35.22
N THR A 433 -16.03 55.21 35.91
CA THR A 433 -14.73 55.75 35.48
C THR A 433 -13.60 55.03 36.20
N ILE A 434 -12.59 54.64 35.44
CA ILE A 434 -11.37 53.98 35.91
C ILE A 434 -10.33 55.04 36.26
N GLY A 435 -10.20 56.08 35.44
CA GLY A 435 -9.32 57.22 35.69
C GLY A 435 -8.33 57.48 34.55
N ASP A 436 -7.27 58.24 34.83
CA ASP A 436 -6.19 58.43 33.87
C ASP A 436 -5.22 57.24 34.01
N VAL A 437 -5.09 56.47 32.93
CA VAL A 437 -4.31 55.24 32.89
C VAL A 437 -2.95 55.52 32.25
N ARG A 438 -1.90 54.92 32.83
CA ARG A 438 -0.58 54.80 32.24
C ARG A 438 -0.17 53.33 32.23
N ALA A 439 -0.01 52.73 31.06
CA ALA A 439 0.31 51.32 30.88
C ALA A 439 1.56 51.17 30.01
N ASN A 440 2.65 50.63 30.53
CA ASN A 440 3.92 50.38 29.81
C ASN A 440 4.40 51.51 28.87
N GLY A 441 4.17 52.78 29.21
CA GLY A 441 4.59 53.95 28.41
C GLY A 441 3.46 54.63 27.62
N PHE A 442 2.28 54.01 27.51
CA PHE A 442 1.08 54.62 26.95
C PHE A 442 0.26 55.39 27.98
N ALA A 443 -0.52 56.34 27.51
CA ALA A 443 -1.30 57.27 28.32
C ALA A 443 -2.69 57.49 27.73
N ALA A 444 -3.72 57.18 28.52
CA ALA A 444 -5.11 57.51 28.19
C ALA A 444 -5.76 58.20 29.39
N ASP A 445 -6.50 59.27 29.13
CA ASP A 445 -7.12 60.09 30.17
C ASP A 445 -8.63 59.79 30.23
N GLY A 446 -9.19 59.73 31.45
CA GLY A 446 -10.63 59.53 31.64
C GLY A 446 -11.20 58.18 31.19
N VAL A 447 -10.39 57.11 31.21
CA VAL A 447 -10.79 55.74 30.83
C VAL A 447 -12.00 55.29 31.65
N LYS A 448 -12.97 54.66 31.00
CA LYS A 448 -14.20 54.11 31.62
C LYS A 448 -14.25 52.60 31.47
N HIS A 449 -15.19 51.97 32.18
CA HIS A 449 -15.52 50.56 32.02
C HIS A 449 -15.70 50.20 30.54
N GLY A 450 -14.99 49.17 30.07
CA GLY A 450 -15.07 48.63 28.72
C GLY A 450 -14.32 49.45 27.66
N ASN A 451 -13.52 50.46 28.04
CA ASN A 451 -12.69 51.19 27.08
C ASN A 451 -11.39 50.43 26.81
N ALA A 452 -11.13 50.18 25.52
CA ALA A 452 -9.83 49.79 25.00
C ALA A 452 -8.93 51.02 24.83
N LEU A 453 -7.62 50.84 24.85
CA LEU A 453 -6.67 51.85 24.38
C LEU A 453 -6.71 51.91 22.85
N ASP A 454 -6.47 53.09 22.29
CA ASP A 454 -6.50 53.31 20.84
C ASP A 454 -5.32 52.66 20.08
N LEU A 455 -4.28 52.19 20.81
CA LEU A 455 -3.07 51.61 20.23
C LEU A 455 -2.60 50.40 21.05
N ALA A 456 -2.01 49.42 20.37
CA ALA A 456 -1.40 48.27 21.02
C ALA A 456 -0.20 48.68 21.88
N VAL A 457 -0.07 48.04 23.03
CA VAL A 457 0.95 48.28 24.04
C VAL A 457 1.96 47.14 24.03
N GLU A 458 3.25 47.49 23.99
CA GLU A 458 4.34 46.52 24.02
C GLU A 458 4.53 45.94 25.43
N VAL A 459 4.54 44.62 25.52
CA VAL A 459 5.12 43.86 26.63
C VAL A 459 6.51 43.42 26.20
N LYS A 460 7.51 43.76 27.02
CA LYS A 460 8.91 43.49 26.71
C LYS A 460 9.31 42.07 27.12
N SER A 461 10.55 41.69 26.83
CA SER A 461 11.09 40.37 27.16
C SER A 461 11.15 40.04 28.67
N ASP A 462 10.94 41.02 29.55
CA ASP A 462 10.79 40.79 31.00
C ASP A 462 9.39 40.28 31.38
N GLY A 463 8.45 40.30 30.44
CA GLY A 463 7.07 39.85 30.61
C GLY A 463 6.29 40.63 31.67
N LEU A 464 6.71 41.87 31.95
CA LEU A 464 6.12 42.72 32.98
C LEU A 464 5.05 43.65 32.40
N VAL A 465 3.84 43.55 32.92
CA VAL A 465 2.75 44.48 32.65
C VAL A 465 2.58 45.40 33.84
N THR A 466 2.85 46.70 33.66
CA THR A 466 2.68 47.71 34.70
C THR A 466 1.56 48.67 34.33
N ILE A 467 0.54 48.75 35.21
CA ILE A 467 -0.58 49.69 35.06
C ILE A 467 -0.59 50.65 36.24
N ARG A 468 -0.58 51.94 35.94
CA ARG A 468 -0.81 53.02 36.91
C ARG A 468 -2.10 53.74 36.59
N ILE A 469 -2.91 53.98 37.61
CA ILE A 469 -4.21 54.64 37.46
C ILE A 469 -4.27 55.81 38.43
N GLN A 470 -4.59 56.99 37.91
CA GLN A 470 -4.80 58.19 38.69
C GLN A 470 -6.29 58.55 38.71
N ASN A 471 -6.86 58.72 39.91
CA ASN A 471 -8.15 59.38 40.08
C ASN A 471 -8.00 60.90 39.83
N ASN A 472 -8.05 61.32 38.58
CA ASN A 472 -7.92 62.72 38.18
C ASN A 472 -9.28 63.44 38.05
N ARG A 473 -10.34 62.91 38.67
CA ARG A 473 -11.66 63.57 38.69
C ARG A 473 -11.61 64.82 39.56
N GLU A 474 -12.43 65.81 39.22
CA GLU A 474 -12.69 66.97 40.09
C GLU A 474 -13.50 66.57 41.33
N GLU A 475 -14.44 65.63 41.17
CA GLU A 475 -15.25 65.05 42.24
C GLU A 475 -15.67 63.61 41.89
N GLY A 476 -15.85 62.77 42.91
CA GLY A 476 -16.32 61.39 42.77
C GLY A 476 -15.23 60.33 42.92
N SER A 477 -15.57 59.08 42.59
CA SER A 477 -14.71 57.92 42.78
C SER A 477 -14.37 57.25 41.46
N THR A 478 -13.24 56.56 41.45
CA THR A 478 -12.85 55.66 40.37
C THR A 478 -12.82 54.22 40.85
N TYR A 479 -12.99 53.30 39.90
CA TYR A 479 -13.13 51.87 40.15
C TYR A 479 -12.23 51.10 39.18
N PHE A 480 -11.58 50.03 39.62
CA PHE A 480 -10.76 49.18 38.75
C PHE A 480 -10.87 47.72 39.20
N GLN A 481 -11.25 46.84 38.27
CA GLN A 481 -11.54 45.44 38.53
C GLN A 481 -10.54 44.52 37.84
N SER A 482 -10.33 44.73 36.54
CA SER A 482 -9.44 43.91 35.71
C SER A 482 -9.03 44.67 34.46
N VAL A 483 -8.00 44.16 33.80
CA VAL A 483 -7.64 44.52 32.43
C VAL A 483 -7.62 43.24 31.60
N LYS A 484 -8.25 43.28 30.42
CA LYS A 484 -8.07 42.28 29.37
C LYS A 484 -6.93 42.76 28.48
N ILE A 485 -5.90 41.95 28.32
CA ILE A 485 -4.84 42.20 27.33
C ILE A 485 -5.03 41.18 26.20
N SER A 486 -5.52 41.63 25.05
CA SER A 486 -5.86 40.76 23.91
C SER A 486 -4.88 40.96 22.77
N GLN A 487 -4.59 39.86 22.07
CA GLN A 487 -4.12 39.89 20.69
C GLN A 487 -5.22 39.48 19.69
N GLU A 488 -6.46 39.36 20.18
CA GLU A 488 -7.63 39.03 19.39
C GLU A 488 -8.09 40.17 18.46
N PRO A 489 -8.62 39.83 17.28
CA PRO A 489 -8.58 38.50 16.66
C PRO A 489 -7.27 38.22 15.90
N ASP A 490 -6.38 39.20 15.80
CA ASP A 490 -5.20 39.23 14.93
C ASP A 490 -4.24 38.04 15.13
N ALA A 491 -4.12 37.54 16.35
CA ALA A 491 -3.27 36.40 16.72
C ALA A 491 -4.02 35.06 16.86
N GLU A 492 -5.31 35.00 16.52
CA GLU A 492 -6.00 33.72 16.36
C GLU A 492 -5.47 33.01 15.11
N TYR A 493 -5.25 31.70 15.22
CA TYR A 493 -4.74 30.90 14.12
C TYR A 493 -5.27 29.47 14.17
N VAL A 494 -5.17 28.84 13.00
CA VAL A 494 -5.32 27.40 12.79
C VAL A 494 -4.05 26.90 12.15
N GLU A 495 -3.49 25.82 12.66
CA GLU A 495 -2.37 25.13 12.05
C GLU A 495 -2.85 23.88 11.31
N LEU A 496 -2.40 23.75 10.07
CA LEU A 496 -2.53 22.53 9.28
C LEU A 496 -1.22 21.77 9.25
N VAL A 497 -1.30 20.44 9.23
CA VAL A 497 -0.17 19.52 9.00
C VAL A 497 -0.48 18.65 7.79
N ASN A 498 0.57 18.25 7.07
CA ASN A 498 0.49 17.23 6.03
C ASN A 498 1.14 15.95 6.53
N LEU A 499 0.39 14.86 6.61
CA LEU A 499 0.86 13.56 7.06
C LEU A 499 1.47 12.71 5.93
N SER A 500 1.25 13.08 4.67
CA SER A 500 1.85 12.37 3.54
C SER A 500 3.25 12.89 3.22
N ARG A 501 3.95 12.14 2.36
CA ARG A 501 5.29 12.48 1.86
C ARG A 501 5.27 13.55 0.78
N ASN A 502 4.10 13.74 0.16
CA ASN A 502 3.92 14.52 -1.05
C ASN A 502 3.45 15.92 -0.70
N ALA A 503 3.89 16.92 -1.46
CA ALA A 503 3.41 18.29 -1.27
C ALA A 503 1.95 18.39 -1.77
N VAL A 504 1.07 18.99 -0.97
CA VAL A 504 -0.34 19.19 -1.32
C VAL A 504 -0.58 20.66 -1.66
N SER A 505 -1.13 20.94 -2.84
CA SER A 505 -1.52 22.30 -3.21
C SER A 505 -2.83 22.69 -2.51
N LEU A 506 -2.81 23.81 -1.78
CA LEU A 506 -3.98 24.36 -1.10
C LEU A 506 -4.75 25.36 -1.99
N SER A 507 -4.49 25.34 -3.31
CA SER A 507 -5.11 26.28 -4.24
C SER A 507 -6.62 26.09 -4.30
N GLY A 508 -7.36 27.17 -4.05
CA GLY A 508 -8.83 27.15 -4.02
C GLY A 508 -9.46 26.54 -2.76
N TRP A 509 -8.65 26.09 -1.80
CA TRP A 509 -9.15 25.52 -0.55
C TRP A 509 -9.83 26.60 0.31
N THR A 510 -10.80 26.16 1.12
CA THR A 510 -11.55 27.06 2.00
C THR A 510 -11.63 26.52 3.43
N LEU A 511 -11.65 27.45 4.37
CA LEU A 511 -11.91 27.22 5.78
C LEU A 511 -13.25 27.86 6.14
N GLU A 512 -14.14 27.08 6.74
CA GLU A 512 -15.49 27.51 7.11
C GLU A 512 -15.72 27.27 8.60
N TYR A 513 -16.16 28.30 9.30
CA TYR A 513 -16.65 28.14 10.67
C TYR A 513 -18.17 28.18 10.68
N ALA A 514 -18.80 27.22 11.35
CA ALA A 514 -20.24 27.09 11.46
C ALA A 514 -20.99 27.20 10.10
N PRO A 515 -20.57 26.44 9.06
CA PRO A 515 -21.04 26.62 7.68
C PRO A 515 -22.55 26.46 7.50
N TYR A 516 -23.23 25.82 8.46
CA TYR A 516 -24.67 25.55 8.42
C TYR A 516 -25.51 26.62 9.12
N THR A 517 -24.93 27.79 9.44
CA THR A 517 -25.58 28.84 10.24
C THR A 517 -25.42 30.24 9.62
N ASP A 518 -26.35 31.14 9.95
CA ASP A 518 -26.29 32.56 9.54
C ASP A 518 -25.18 33.36 10.27
N GLU A 519 -24.55 32.76 11.28
CA GLU A 519 -23.50 33.37 12.12
C GLU A 519 -22.08 32.87 11.73
N GLY A 520 -21.98 31.94 10.78
CA GLY A 520 -20.72 31.40 10.30
C GLY A 520 -19.96 32.34 9.36
N TRP A 521 -18.73 31.95 9.04
CA TRP A 521 -17.90 32.65 8.06
C TRP A 521 -17.14 31.67 7.18
N ARG A 522 -16.70 32.18 6.03
CA ARG A 522 -15.85 31.46 5.08
C ARG A 522 -14.62 32.29 4.72
N ALA A 523 -13.48 31.65 4.68
CA ALA A 523 -12.21 32.23 4.26
C ALA A 523 -11.51 31.34 3.23
N ASN A 524 -10.92 31.95 2.20
CA ASN A 524 -10.05 31.26 1.28
C ASN A 524 -8.66 31.14 1.87
N LEU A 525 -8.02 29.98 1.67
CA LEU A 525 -6.63 29.77 2.01
C LEU A 525 -5.70 30.51 1.02
N PRO A 526 -4.46 30.81 1.43
CA PRO A 526 -3.45 31.31 0.50
C PRO A 526 -3.08 30.23 -0.53
N ASP A 527 -2.72 30.67 -1.73
CA ASP A 527 -2.28 29.79 -2.82
C ASP A 527 -0.84 29.34 -2.57
N VAL A 528 -0.68 28.28 -1.78
CA VAL A 528 0.60 27.71 -1.34
C VAL A 528 0.55 26.18 -1.41
N SER A 529 1.72 25.56 -1.53
CA SER A 529 1.88 24.12 -1.37
C SER A 529 2.33 23.81 0.05
N LEU A 530 1.63 22.90 0.71
CA LEU A 530 2.02 22.35 2.00
C LEU A 530 2.92 21.14 1.76
N GLU A 531 4.22 21.35 1.94
CA GLU A 531 5.24 20.30 1.80
C GLU A 531 4.89 19.05 2.60
N GLY A 532 5.28 17.88 2.09
CA GLY A 532 5.12 16.60 2.77
C GLY A 532 5.74 16.64 4.17
N HIS A 533 5.00 16.14 5.16
CA HIS A 533 5.34 16.22 6.58
C HIS A 533 5.60 17.64 7.13
N GLY A 534 5.17 18.67 6.40
CA GLY A 534 5.24 20.06 6.80
C GLY A 534 4.01 20.53 7.55
N TYR A 535 4.07 21.78 8.02
CA TYR A 535 2.94 22.50 8.60
C TYR A 535 2.75 23.86 7.92
N LEU A 536 1.55 24.42 8.09
CA LEU A 536 1.19 25.79 7.71
C LEU A 536 0.28 26.41 8.77
N VAL A 537 0.68 27.56 9.29
CA VAL A 537 -0.13 28.36 10.23
C VAL A 537 -0.98 29.35 9.43
N LEU A 538 -2.30 29.15 9.45
CA LEU A 538 -3.29 30.04 8.88
C LEU A 538 -3.76 31.05 9.93
N ALA A 539 -3.38 32.30 9.72
CA ALA A 539 -3.62 33.41 10.63
C ALA A 539 -4.77 34.30 10.18
N VAL A 540 -5.50 34.89 11.14
CA VAL A 540 -6.44 35.99 10.86
C VAL A 540 -5.67 37.23 10.36
N ASP A 541 -4.58 37.60 11.03
CA ASP A 541 -3.60 38.57 10.56
C ASP A 541 -2.19 37.95 10.57
N ALA A 542 -1.65 37.65 9.40
CA ALA A 542 -0.34 37.02 9.28
C ALA A 542 0.81 37.99 9.59
N ASP A 543 0.70 39.27 9.19
CA ASP A 543 1.79 40.23 9.23
C ASP A 543 1.30 41.69 9.13
N ASP A 544 1.99 42.55 9.86
CA ASP A 544 1.79 44.00 9.94
C ASP A 544 2.87 44.82 9.20
N THR A 545 3.89 44.17 8.63
CA THR A 545 5.05 44.84 8.03
C THR A 545 4.81 45.39 6.61
N ASP A 546 3.84 44.85 5.87
CA ASP A 546 3.56 45.17 4.45
C ASP A 546 2.19 45.83 4.23
N ALA A 547 1.78 46.78 5.08
CA ALA A 547 0.52 47.51 4.92
C ALA A 547 0.51 48.43 3.67
N GLU A 548 0.27 47.87 2.48
CA GLU A 548 -0.20 48.61 1.30
C GLU A 548 -1.75 48.69 1.31
N PRO A 549 -2.34 49.85 1.01
CA PRO A 549 -3.78 50.07 1.12
C PRO A 549 -4.49 49.56 -0.14
N PHE A 550 -4.97 48.31 -0.15
CA PHE A 550 -5.80 47.81 -1.25
C PHE A 550 -7.10 47.13 -0.80
N LEU A 551 -8.14 47.97 -0.73
CA LEU A 551 -9.56 47.77 -1.02
C LEU A 551 -10.31 46.54 -0.43
N ALA A 552 -11.07 46.85 0.64
CA ALA A 552 -12.49 46.52 0.83
C ALA A 552 -12.85 45.13 1.39
N ASN A 553 -12.00 44.60 2.28
CA ASN A 553 -12.22 43.32 2.97
C ASN A 553 -12.35 43.55 4.49
N ALA A 554 -12.98 42.62 5.21
CA ALA A 554 -13.14 42.65 6.68
C ALA A 554 -11.84 42.89 7.46
N ASN A 555 -10.71 42.44 6.90
CA ASN A 555 -9.38 42.43 7.54
C ASN A 555 -8.68 43.80 7.56
N ASP A 556 -9.17 44.80 6.82
CA ASP A 556 -8.53 46.12 6.75
C ASP A 556 -8.52 46.86 8.10
N VAL A 557 -9.39 46.47 9.04
CA VAL A 557 -9.47 47.05 10.40
C VAL A 557 -8.42 46.44 11.35
N LEU A 558 -7.85 45.29 10.98
CA LEU A 558 -6.86 44.56 11.77
C LEU A 558 -5.43 45.03 11.43
N LYS A 559 -5.17 45.39 10.18
CA LYS A 559 -3.86 45.87 9.72
C LYS A 559 -3.40 47.18 10.38
N GLY A 560 -2.10 47.24 10.69
CA GLY A 560 -1.40 48.44 11.15
C GLY A 560 -1.55 48.73 12.65
N ASN A 561 -2.08 47.78 13.41
CA ASN A 561 -2.25 47.89 14.86
C ASN A 561 -1.05 47.34 15.67
N LYS A 562 -0.08 46.70 14.99
CA LYS A 562 1.14 46.04 15.51
C LYS A 562 0.93 44.65 16.11
N ILE A 563 -0.26 44.10 16.00
CA ILE A 563 -0.63 42.77 16.48
C ILE A 563 -0.81 41.90 15.23
N SER A 564 -0.07 40.81 15.16
CA SER A 564 -0.18 39.78 14.12
C SER A 564 0.39 38.48 14.65
N VAL A 565 0.12 37.37 13.97
CA VAL A 565 0.72 36.06 14.32
C VAL A 565 2.24 36.12 14.26
N ARG A 566 2.85 36.67 13.19
CA ARG A 566 4.32 36.83 13.12
C ARG A 566 4.89 37.75 14.20
N GLY A 567 4.14 38.78 14.60
CA GLY A 567 4.53 39.66 15.71
C GLY A 567 4.49 38.99 17.08
N SER A 568 3.55 38.07 17.27
CA SER A 568 3.31 37.36 18.53
C SER A 568 4.21 36.13 18.68
N TRP A 569 4.54 35.47 17.57
CA TRP A 569 5.45 34.33 17.49
C TRP A 569 6.59 34.58 16.48
N PRO A 570 7.57 35.44 16.81
CA PRO A 570 8.63 35.85 15.89
C PRO A 570 9.63 34.73 15.53
N ALA A 571 9.52 33.55 16.15
CA ALA A 571 10.32 32.37 15.81
C ALA A 571 9.75 31.60 14.62
N LEU A 572 8.50 31.86 14.22
CA LEU A 572 7.89 31.25 13.04
C LEU A 572 8.60 31.71 11.76
N GLU A 573 8.84 30.76 10.86
CA GLU A 573 9.34 31.08 9.53
C GLU A 573 8.23 31.75 8.72
N ALA A 574 8.52 32.91 8.11
CA ALA A 574 7.51 33.66 7.35
C ALA A 574 6.84 32.84 6.24
N ALA A 575 7.58 31.92 5.60
CA ALA A 575 7.06 31.02 4.58
C ALA A 575 6.04 29.98 5.10
N ARG A 576 5.98 29.77 6.42
CA ARG A 576 5.08 28.83 7.10
C ARG A 576 3.84 29.52 7.70
N VAL A 577 3.65 30.82 7.44
CA VAL A 577 2.49 31.58 7.93
C VAL A 577 1.73 32.17 6.75
N GLY A 578 0.48 31.75 6.61
CA GLY A 578 -0.47 32.17 5.61
C GLY A 578 -1.59 33.03 6.19
N GLU A 579 -2.12 33.97 5.41
CA GLU A 579 -3.25 34.81 5.83
C GLU A 579 -4.59 34.28 5.29
N LEU A 580 -5.58 34.19 6.16
CA LEU A 580 -6.96 33.85 5.81
C LEU A 580 -7.64 35.01 5.07
N LYS A 581 -8.24 34.71 3.91
CA LYS A 581 -8.95 35.69 3.07
C LYS A 581 -10.45 35.52 3.20
N PHE A 582 -11.03 36.21 4.18
CA PHE A 582 -12.48 36.17 4.44
C PHE A 582 -13.30 36.74 3.28
N GLU A 583 -14.46 36.13 3.04
CA GLU A 583 -15.39 36.58 1.99
C GLU A 583 -15.92 38.00 2.23
N VAL A 584 -16.26 38.67 1.13
CA VAL A 584 -16.78 40.05 1.14
C VAL A 584 -18.11 40.10 1.90
N GLY A 585 -18.16 40.89 2.97
CA GLY A 585 -19.34 41.06 3.82
C GLY A 585 -19.23 40.41 5.20
N THR A 586 -18.24 39.55 5.42
CA THR A 586 -17.82 39.13 6.76
C THR A 586 -17.38 40.37 7.54
N SER A 587 -17.86 40.58 8.77
CA SER A 587 -17.42 41.71 9.59
C SER A 587 -16.57 41.21 10.75
N ILE A 588 -15.26 41.45 10.70
CA ILE A 588 -14.35 41.18 11.81
C ILE A 588 -14.08 42.49 12.52
N SER A 589 -14.27 42.50 13.85
CA SER A 589 -14.06 43.69 14.68
C SER A 589 -12.81 43.54 15.54
N PRO A 590 -12.05 44.62 15.81
CA PRO A 590 -10.96 44.59 16.79
C PRO A 590 -11.45 44.11 18.16
N GLY A 591 -10.76 43.10 18.73
CA GLY A 591 -11.16 42.43 19.97
C GLY A 591 -12.44 41.59 19.88
N GLY A 592 -12.95 41.36 18.67
CA GLY A 592 -13.87 40.26 18.36
C GLY A 592 -13.13 38.93 18.31
N ASP A 593 -13.87 37.86 18.20
CA ASP A 593 -13.36 36.49 18.29
C ASP A 593 -13.86 35.73 17.07
N VAL A 594 -12.93 35.28 16.23
CA VAL A 594 -13.22 34.72 14.91
C VAL A 594 -13.46 33.22 15.03
N ILE A 595 -12.73 32.54 15.91
CA ILE A 595 -12.77 31.08 16.01
C ILE A 595 -13.69 30.59 17.15
N ARG A 596 -14.11 31.44 18.10
CA ARG A 596 -14.88 31.03 19.29
C ARG A 596 -16.34 30.67 19.08
N ASN A 597 -16.71 29.57 19.73
CA ASN A 597 -18.08 29.10 19.88
C ASN A 597 -19.01 30.03 20.70
N ALA A 598 -20.25 30.14 20.23
CA ALA A 598 -21.37 30.57 21.06
C ALA A 598 -21.60 29.52 22.18
N PRO A 599 -21.95 29.93 23.42
CA PRO A 599 -22.12 29.02 24.55
C PRO A 599 -23.26 27.98 24.40
N GLU A 600 -24.08 28.07 23.34
CA GLU A 600 -25.15 27.11 23.04
C GLU A 600 -24.91 26.49 21.64
N GLY A 601 -24.31 25.30 21.61
CA GLY A 601 -24.10 24.48 20.41
C GLY A 601 -22.64 24.43 19.99
N ARG A 602 -22.02 23.25 20.06
CA ARG A 602 -20.75 22.98 19.37
C ARG A 602 -20.98 23.20 17.87
N ARG A 603 -20.01 23.80 17.20
CA ARG A 603 -20.11 24.18 15.78
C ARG A 603 -18.80 23.80 15.10
N PRO A 604 -18.86 23.15 13.93
CA PRO A 604 -17.67 22.64 13.29
C PRO A 604 -16.86 23.75 12.62
N LEU A 605 -15.55 23.55 12.65
CA LEU A 605 -14.60 24.15 11.74
C LEU A 605 -14.36 23.14 10.61
N THR A 606 -14.69 23.53 9.37
CA THR A 606 -14.69 22.67 8.19
C THR A 606 -13.61 23.11 7.22
N LEU A 607 -12.70 22.20 6.87
CA LEU A 607 -11.72 22.38 5.81
C LEU A 607 -12.25 21.76 4.51
N ARG A 608 -12.18 22.50 3.40
CA ARG A 608 -12.58 22.01 2.07
C ARG A 608 -11.49 22.18 1.04
N ASP A 609 -11.41 21.21 0.12
CA ASP A 609 -10.51 21.25 -1.02
C ASP A 609 -10.95 22.28 -2.08
N GLY A 610 -10.17 22.41 -3.15
CA GLY A 610 -10.45 23.33 -4.26
C GLY A 610 -11.75 23.04 -5.03
N GLN A 611 -12.33 21.85 -4.84
CA GLN A 611 -13.55 21.36 -5.45
C GLN A 611 -14.75 21.53 -4.50
N GLY A 612 -14.51 21.95 -3.26
CA GLY A 612 -15.53 22.13 -2.22
C GLY A 612 -15.90 20.86 -1.46
N ARG A 613 -15.18 19.75 -1.67
CA ARG A 613 -15.33 18.50 -0.90
C ARG A 613 -14.73 18.70 0.49
N ILE A 614 -15.23 17.96 1.48
CA ILE A 614 -14.77 18.11 2.86
C ILE A 614 -13.48 17.32 3.04
N VAL A 615 -12.43 17.98 3.52
CA VAL A 615 -11.14 17.37 3.87
C VAL A 615 -11.19 16.91 5.34
N GLU A 616 -11.61 17.79 6.24
CA GLU A 616 -11.76 17.46 7.66
C GLU A 616 -12.81 18.39 8.29
N GLU A 617 -13.48 17.91 9.34
CA GLU A 617 -14.28 18.74 10.25
C GLU A 617 -13.85 18.46 11.68
N VAL A 618 -13.71 19.52 12.46
CA VAL A 618 -13.38 19.42 13.88
C VAL A 618 -14.28 20.32 14.71
N GLU A 619 -14.59 19.87 15.92
CA GLU A 619 -15.31 20.60 16.94
C GLU A 619 -14.48 20.65 18.22
N TYR A 620 -14.79 21.56 19.14
CA TYR A 620 -14.13 21.64 20.42
C TYR A 620 -15.11 22.09 21.52
N ASP A 621 -14.89 21.61 22.74
CA ASP A 621 -15.65 22.05 23.91
C ASP A 621 -15.26 23.48 24.31
N PRO A 622 -16.20 24.46 24.35
CA PRO A 622 -15.91 25.80 24.87
C PRO A 622 -15.38 25.80 26.31
N GLY A 623 -15.67 24.76 27.10
CA GLY A 623 -15.15 24.57 28.46
C GLY A 623 -13.66 24.18 28.53
N ALA A 624 -13.12 23.63 27.43
CA ALA A 624 -11.71 23.26 27.30
C ALA A 624 -10.82 24.47 26.99
N VAL A 625 -11.36 25.51 26.35
CA VAL A 625 -10.61 26.72 25.99
C VAL A 625 -10.03 27.42 27.23
N ARG A 626 -8.74 27.75 27.17
CA ARG A 626 -8.01 28.49 28.22
C ARG A 626 -7.36 29.74 27.64
N GLU A 627 -7.23 30.75 28.50
CA GLU A 627 -6.54 32.00 28.17
C GLU A 627 -5.11 31.72 27.69
N TYR A 628 -4.84 32.08 26.44
CA TYR A 628 -3.53 32.01 25.78
C TYR A 628 -2.96 30.59 25.59
N VAL A 629 -3.78 29.55 25.73
CA VAL A 629 -3.39 28.16 25.47
C VAL A 629 -4.04 27.70 24.18
N SER A 630 -3.24 27.20 23.24
CA SER A 630 -3.76 26.54 22.05
C SER A 630 -4.23 25.13 22.37
N LEU A 631 -5.16 24.65 21.56
CA LEU A 631 -5.59 23.27 21.54
C LEU A 631 -4.77 22.50 20.50
N GLU A 632 -4.15 21.40 20.90
CA GLU A 632 -3.38 20.48 20.03
C GLU A 632 -4.19 19.22 19.76
N LYS A 633 -4.14 18.76 18.51
CA LYS A 633 -4.77 17.53 18.07
C LYS A 633 -3.91 16.31 18.42
N GLY A 634 -4.59 15.22 18.77
CA GLY A 634 -3.96 13.92 19.04
C GLY A 634 -3.84 13.04 17.80
N ASP A 635 -3.80 11.72 18.02
CA ASP A 635 -3.75 10.71 16.96
C ASP A 635 -4.80 10.96 15.86
N PRO A 636 -4.39 11.03 14.58
CA PRO A 636 -5.29 11.25 13.46
C PRO A 636 -6.51 10.34 13.32
N ALA A 637 -6.41 9.07 13.69
CA ALA A 637 -7.55 8.16 13.59
C ALA A 637 -8.38 8.07 14.88
N TYR A 638 -7.94 8.72 15.95
CA TYR A 638 -8.63 8.71 17.22
C TYR A 638 -9.48 9.98 17.36
N GLY A 639 -10.79 9.81 17.20
CA GLY A 639 -11.78 10.85 17.50
C GLY A 639 -12.70 10.43 18.64
N ASP A 640 -12.91 11.33 19.60
CA ASP A 640 -14.03 11.24 20.53
C ASP A 640 -15.14 12.16 19.99
N ASP A 641 -16.36 11.63 19.91
CA ASP A 641 -17.52 12.33 19.39
C ASP A 641 -18.57 12.28 20.49
N GLU A 642 -18.51 13.26 21.39
CA GLU A 642 -19.27 13.21 22.65
C GLU A 642 -20.76 13.51 22.41
N ASP A 643 -21.11 14.23 21.35
CA ASP A 643 -22.50 14.51 20.97
C ASP A 643 -23.06 13.58 19.87
N ALA A 644 -22.24 12.63 19.39
CA ALA A 644 -22.55 11.61 18.40
C ALA A 644 -23.00 12.19 17.04
N ASN A 645 -22.47 13.36 16.66
CA ASN A 645 -22.79 14.04 15.42
C ASN A 645 -21.89 13.63 14.23
N GLY A 646 -20.85 12.82 14.50
CA GLY A 646 -19.85 12.34 13.56
C GLY A 646 -18.58 13.18 13.51
N VAL A 647 -18.54 14.35 14.15
CA VAL A 647 -17.40 15.27 14.14
C VAL A 647 -16.54 15.03 15.38
N ASP A 648 -15.23 15.12 15.20
CA ASP A 648 -14.27 14.87 16.27
C ASP A 648 -14.13 16.09 17.20
N ASP A 649 -14.45 15.89 18.48
CA ASP A 649 -14.45 16.87 19.56
C ASP A 649 -13.15 16.91 20.38
N PHE A 650 -12.23 15.96 20.13
CA PHE A 650 -11.18 15.65 21.10
C PHE A 650 -9.92 16.51 20.93
N TRP A 651 -9.59 17.29 21.95
CA TRP A 651 -8.42 18.18 21.96
C TRP A 651 -7.66 18.11 23.28
N TYR A 652 -6.36 18.38 23.21
CA TYR A 652 -5.50 18.53 24.37
C TYR A 652 -5.02 19.97 24.52
N ASP A 653 -4.86 20.43 25.76
CA ASP A 653 -4.13 21.67 26.04
C ASP A 653 -2.67 21.52 25.58
N SER A 654 -2.14 22.50 24.84
CA SER A 654 -0.72 22.53 24.51
C SER A 654 0.14 22.53 25.77
N LEU A 655 1.12 21.62 25.82
CA LEU A 655 2.10 21.52 26.92
C LEU A 655 3.49 22.04 26.52
N GLY A 656 3.60 22.76 25.40
CA GLY A 656 4.85 23.20 24.80
C GLY A 656 5.83 23.91 25.76
N ASP A 657 7.12 23.56 25.67
CA ASP A 657 8.22 24.12 26.49
C ASP A 657 8.78 25.46 25.96
N LEU A 658 8.34 25.91 24.77
CA LEU A 658 9.03 26.97 24.01
C LEU A 658 8.78 28.39 24.52
N VAL A 659 7.66 28.63 25.21
CA VAL A 659 7.35 29.94 25.80
C VAL A 659 7.25 29.79 27.31
N ARG A 660 7.76 30.77 28.07
CA ARG A 660 7.53 30.85 29.52
C ARG A 660 6.47 31.92 29.79
N PRO A 661 5.45 31.62 30.62
CA PRO A 661 5.19 30.34 31.30
C PRO A 661 4.87 29.20 30.33
N LYS A 662 5.15 27.95 30.74
CA LYS A 662 5.01 26.73 29.91
C LYS A 662 3.56 26.53 29.47
N GLY A 663 3.34 25.95 28.28
CA GLY A 663 2.00 25.59 27.77
C GLY A 663 1.18 26.77 27.24
N LEU A 664 1.85 27.72 26.60
CA LEU A 664 1.21 28.83 25.86
C LEU A 664 1.33 28.56 24.37
N GLY A 665 0.44 29.11 23.54
CA GLY A 665 0.39 28.87 22.08
C GLY A 665 1.73 28.59 21.42
N THR A 666 1.84 27.45 20.73
CA THR A 666 3.10 26.95 20.18
C THR A 666 3.01 26.62 18.70
N PRO A 667 2.57 27.59 17.86
CA PRO A 667 2.48 27.34 16.43
C PRO A 667 3.83 26.88 15.88
N GLY A 668 3.81 25.87 15.02
CA GLY A 668 4.94 25.24 14.36
C GLY A 668 5.84 24.41 15.27
N ALA A 669 5.43 24.16 16.52
CA ALA A 669 6.16 23.32 17.45
C ALA A 669 5.63 21.87 17.43
N GLU A 670 6.46 20.94 17.88
CA GLU A 670 6.01 19.56 18.08
C GLU A 670 4.99 19.48 19.22
N ASN A 671 3.89 18.75 19.01
CA ASN A 671 2.89 18.45 20.05
C ASN A 671 3.57 17.69 21.21
N LYS A 672 3.29 18.09 22.46
CA LYS A 672 3.98 17.59 23.67
C LYS A 672 3.04 17.09 24.77
N ASN A 673 1.79 16.88 24.43
CA ASN A 673 0.67 16.73 25.36
C ASN A 673 0.61 15.39 26.13
N ASP A 674 1.37 14.32 25.82
CA ASP A 674 1.25 13.05 26.57
C ASP A 674 2.46 12.08 26.67
N GLY A 675 3.65 12.43 26.17
CA GLY A 675 4.86 11.63 26.41
C GLY A 675 5.10 10.46 25.45
N ILE A 676 4.39 10.39 24.32
CA ILE A 676 4.71 9.54 23.17
C ILE A 676 4.99 10.44 21.96
N ILE A 677 6.29 10.60 21.68
CA ILE A 677 7.00 10.94 20.41
C ILE A 677 6.30 11.93 19.45
N ARG A 678 6.79 13.18 19.37
CA ARG A 678 7.58 13.79 18.25
C ARG A 678 7.04 13.52 16.84
N HIS A 679 7.11 14.55 15.98
CA HIS A 679 7.15 14.41 14.52
C HIS A 679 8.32 13.51 14.09
N ILE A 680 8.22 12.19 14.29
CA ILE A 680 9.02 11.27 13.50
C ILE A 680 8.17 10.98 12.28
N LEU A 681 8.56 11.71 11.23
CA LEU A 681 8.05 11.74 9.86
C LEU A 681 7.92 10.33 9.22
N ASP A 682 8.32 9.27 9.91
CA ASP A 682 8.54 7.94 9.34
C ASP A 682 7.54 6.86 9.81
N GLU A 683 6.70 7.10 10.83
CA GLU A 683 5.88 6.02 11.43
C GLU A 683 4.36 6.07 11.11
N ARG A 684 3.82 7.22 10.70
CA ARG A 684 2.38 7.39 10.42
C ARG A 684 2.15 8.08 9.09
N LEU A 685 2.30 7.30 8.05
CA LEU A 685 2.18 7.76 6.68
C LEU A 685 0.74 7.55 6.23
N VAL A 686 0.03 8.61 5.85
CA VAL A 686 -1.01 8.47 4.82
C VAL A 686 -0.25 8.50 3.50
N LYS A 687 -0.31 7.40 2.74
CA LYS A 687 0.50 7.28 1.52
C LYS A 687 -0.13 7.96 0.31
N ASP A 688 -1.43 8.23 0.37
CA ASP A 688 -2.25 8.72 -0.74
C ASP A 688 -2.03 7.86 -2.00
N ARG A 689 -1.90 6.54 -1.83
CA ARG A 689 -1.54 5.60 -2.92
C ARG A 689 -2.10 4.20 -2.69
N PRO A 690 -2.40 3.43 -3.76
CA PRO A 690 -2.82 2.05 -3.64
C PRO A 690 -1.91 1.23 -2.71
N PHE A 691 -2.50 0.34 -1.90
CA PHE A 691 -1.75 -0.60 -1.08
C PHE A 691 -0.81 -1.41 -1.95
N GLY A 692 0.46 -1.50 -1.56
CA GLY A 692 1.43 -2.40 -2.18
C GLY A 692 1.28 -3.81 -1.62
N SER A 693 1.02 -3.92 -0.31
CA SER A 693 0.80 -5.19 0.37
C SER A 693 -0.23 -5.12 1.48
N ILE A 694 -0.82 -6.27 1.81
CA ILE A 694 -1.81 -6.37 2.90
C ILE A 694 -1.18 -6.09 4.28
N GLY A 695 0.14 -6.21 4.42
CA GLY A 695 0.83 -5.87 5.67
C GLY A 695 0.98 -4.37 5.91
N GLU A 696 0.83 -3.52 4.88
CA GLU A 696 0.80 -2.05 5.05
C GLU A 696 -0.37 -1.58 5.91
N LEU A 697 -1.41 -2.40 6.09
CA LEU A 697 -2.47 -2.16 7.08
C LEU A 697 -1.90 -1.93 8.49
N GLY A 698 -0.73 -2.48 8.81
CA GLY A 698 -0.05 -2.27 10.08
C GLY A 698 0.47 -0.84 10.29
N SER A 699 0.52 -0.03 9.23
CA SER A 699 0.84 1.40 9.31
C SER A 699 -0.40 2.29 9.54
N LEU A 700 -1.61 1.72 9.41
CA LEU A 700 -2.84 2.45 9.67
C LEU A 700 -3.03 2.65 11.16
N SER A 701 -3.55 3.82 11.50
CA SER A 701 -3.96 4.14 12.86
C SER A 701 -5.26 3.39 13.21
N SER A 702 -5.42 3.05 14.48
CA SER A 702 -6.48 2.20 15.02
C SER A 702 -7.23 2.90 16.17
N ARG A 703 -8.10 2.17 16.88
CA ARG A 703 -9.08 2.72 17.84
C ARG A 703 -8.47 3.36 19.10
N GLY A 704 -7.25 3.04 19.48
CA GLY A 704 -6.61 3.61 20.68
C GLY A 704 -5.83 4.89 20.36
N PRO A 705 -5.69 5.83 21.32
CA PRO A 705 -4.79 6.97 21.15
C PRO A 705 -3.39 6.48 20.82
N TRP A 706 -2.85 6.97 19.72
CA TRP A 706 -1.54 6.66 19.21
C TRP A 706 -1.30 5.16 18.95
N SER A 707 -2.30 4.42 18.49
CA SER A 707 -2.16 2.96 18.26
C SER A 707 -2.32 2.56 16.79
N LEU A 708 -1.47 1.65 16.32
CA LEU A 708 -1.55 1.09 14.96
C LEU A 708 -2.41 -0.19 14.92
N VAL A 709 -2.83 -0.60 13.73
CA VAL A 709 -3.51 -1.89 13.55
C VAL A 709 -2.57 -3.02 13.93
N SER A 710 -2.92 -3.74 15.00
CA SER A 710 -2.11 -4.87 15.50
C SER A 710 -2.00 -6.02 14.48
N SER A 711 -0.92 -6.78 14.59
CA SER A 711 -0.73 -8.07 13.92
C SER A 711 -1.88 -9.04 14.15
N GLY A 712 -2.53 -8.99 15.32
CA GLY A 712 -3.73 -9.78 15.63
C GLY A 712 -4.92 -9.45 14.74
N ALA A 713 -5.15 -8.17 14.45
CA ALA A 713 -6.20 -7.72 13.55
C ALA A 713 -5.86 -8.08 12.09
N ILE A 714 -4.63 -7.83 11.65
CA ILE A 714 -4.15 -8.19 10.31
C ILE A 714 -4.26 -9.70 10.07
N ALA A 715 -3.85 -10.52 11.04
CA ALA A 715 -3.95 -11.97 10.96
C ALA A 715 -5.40 -12.47 10.76
N LEU A 716 -6.40 -11.71 11.23
CA LEU A 716 -7.80 -12.06 11.06
C LEU A 716 -8.34 -11.69 9.68
N ILE A 717 -7.68 -10.84 8.89
CA ILE A 717 -8.23 -10.33 7.61
C ILE A 717 -7.33 -10.64 6.41
N ALA A 718 -6.04 -10.87 6.62
CA ALA A 718 -5.02 -11.06 5.57
C ALA A 718 -5.41 -12.12 4.52
N ASP A 719 -6.05 -13.22 4.95
CA ASP A 719 -6.49 -14.28 4.06
C ASP A 719 -7.72 -13.92 3.21
N ARG A 720 -8.47 -12.88 3.58
CA ARG A 720 -9.68 -12.41 2.86
C ARG A 720 -9.42 -11.31 1.87
N VAL A 721 -8.26 -10.67 1.95
CA VAL A 721 -7.98 -9.44 1.22
C VAL A 721 -6.73 -9.57 0.36
N THR A 722 -6.61 -8.69 -0.63
CA THR A 722 -5.44 -8.55 -1.51
C THR A 722 -5.18 -7.09 -1.79
N ALA A 723 -3.93 -6.73 -2.06
CA ALA A 723 -3.57 -5.42 -2.60
C ALA A 723 -3.67 -5.36 -4.14
N HIS A 724 -3.92 -6.47 -4.84
CA HIS A 724 -3.75 -6.52 -6.29
C HIS A 724 -5.05 -6.20 -7.03
N ALA A 725 -4.97 -5.30 -8.00
CA ALA A 725 -5.96 -5.04 -9.04
C ALA A 725 -5.26 -4.28 -10.18
N LEU A 726 -5.65 -4.53 -11.44
CA LEU A 726 -5.18 -3.71 -12.56
C LEU A 726 -6.03 -2.45 -12.61
N ARG A 727 -5.38 -1.29 -12.67
CA ARG A 727 -6.00 -0.01 -12.97
C ARG A 727 -5.68 0.35 -14.42
N LEU A 728 -6.72 0.64 -15.20
CA LEU A 728 -6.65 0.81 -16.64
C LEU A 728 -7.27 2.16 -17.00
N GLU A 729 -6.43 3.16 -17.22
CA GLU A 729 -6.85 4.53 -17.54
C GLU A 729 -7.70 4.58 -18.82
N ALA A 730 -8.75 5.41 -18.85
CA ALA A 730 -9.49 5.61 -20.10
C ALA A 730 -8.69 6.47 -21.11
N GLU A 731 -7.82 7.36 -20.62
CA GLU A 731 -6.94 8.17 -21.46
C GLU A 731 -6.09 7.30 -22.40
N GLY A 732 -6.05 7.66 -23.68
CA GLY A 732 -5.31 6.90 -24.69
C GLY A 732 -5.96 5.58 -25.15
N HIS A 733 -7.02 5.12 -24.48
CA HIS A 733 -7.65 3.82 -24.71
C HIS A 733 -9.08 3.91 -25.28
N VAL A 734 -9.56 5.12 -25.59
CA VAL A 734 -10.88 5.31 -26.21
C VAL A 734 -10.81 5.21 -27.73
N GLU A 735 -11.40 4.15 -28.29
CA GLU A 735 -11.50 3.94 -29.74
C GLU A 735 -12.62 4.80 -30.36
N GLU A 736 -13.79 4.82 -29.70
CA GLU A 736 -14.93 5.63 -30.13
C GLU A 736 -15.48 6.43 -28.93
N PRO A 737 -15.31 7.76 -28.88
CA PRO A 737 -15.74 8.56 -27.73
C PRO A 737 -17.26 8.77 -27.67
N GLY A 738 -17.96 8.64 -28.80
CA GLY A 738 -19.43 8.69 -28.91
C GLY A 738 -20.16 9.77 -28.09
N GLY A 739 -19.60 10.98 -28.04
CA GLY A 739 -20.16 12.15 -27.35
C GLY A 739 -19.40 12.56 -26.09
N PHE A 740 -18.53 11.70 -25.58
CA PHE A 740 -17.57 12.04 -24.54
C PHE A 740 -16.39 12.85 -25.11
N SER A 741 -15.78 13.67 -24.28
CA SER A 741 -14.53 14.38 -24.56
C SER A 741 -13.58 14.28 -23.40
N GLU A 742 -12.31 14.11 -23.71
CA GLU A 742 -11.24 14.11 -22.71
C GLU A 742 -11.04 15.53 -22.14
N VAL A 743 -11.00 15.64 -20.82
CA VAL A 743 -10.84 16.88 -20.06
C VAL A 743 -9.78 16.66 -18.98
N LEU A 744 -8.89 17.64 -18.78
CA LEU A 744 -7.89 17.59 -17.73
C LEU A 744 -8.49 18.09 -16.40
N ARG A 745 -8.44 17.26 -15.35
CA ARG A 745 -8.79 17.67 -13.98
C ARG A 745 -7.76 18.68 -13.47
N SER A 746 -8.20 19.64 -12.68
CA SER A 746 -7.29 20.62 -12.07
C SER A 746 -6.51 20.05 -10.88
N VAL A 747 -7.08 19.09 -10.14
CA VAL A 747 -6.46 18.38 -9.01
C VAL A 747 -7.18 17.02 -8.81
N PRO A 748 -6.48 15.86 -8.78
CA PRO A 748 -5.13 15.66 -9.29
C PRO A 748 -5.08 15.96 -10.79
N LEU A 749 -3.93 16.39 -11.31
CA LEU A 749 -3.75 16.79 -12.71
C LEU A 749 -3.77 15.57 -13.65
N THR A 750 -4.95 14.99 -13.87
CA THR A 750 -5.18 13.73 -14.59
C THR A 750 -6.34 13.90 -15.56
N ALA A 751 -6.32 13.23 -16.71
CA ALA A 751 -7.41 13.33 -17.69
C ALA A 751 -8.56 12.37 -17.34
N TRP A 752 -9.78 12.76 -17.72
CA TRP A 752 -10.96 11.90 -17.69
C TRP A 752 -11.88 12.19 -18.88
N TYR A 753 -12.86 11.34 -19.13
CA TYR A 753 -13.84 11.52 -20.20
C TYR A 753 -15.16 12.06 -19.67
N GLU A 754 -15.61 13.19 -20.21
CA GLU A 754 -16.86 13.85 -19.83
C GLU A 754 -17.86 13.84 -21.00
N SER A 755 -19.13 13.50 -20.72
CA SER A 755 -20.27 13.70 -21.63
C SER A 755 -21.31 14.60 -20.97
N HIS A 756 -22.03 15.39 -21.77
CA HIS A 756 -23.15 16.24 -21.34
C HIS A 756 -24.51 15.82 -21.95
N THR A 757 -24.55 14.70 -22.67
CA THR A 757 -25.78 14.21 -23.31
C THR A 757 -26.10 12.79 -22.85
N GLN A 758 -27.25 12.63 -22.20
CA GLN A 758 -27.76 11.31 -21.84
C GLN A 758 -27.93 10.44 -23.10
N GLY A 759 -27.38 9.23 -23.05
CA GLY A 759 -27.39 8.25 -24.14
C GLY A 759 -26.12 8.22 -24.99
N ASP A 760 -25.16 9.15 -24.79
CA ASP A 760 -23.83 9.07 -25.38
C ASP A 760 -23.12 7.79 -24.94
N ILE A 761 -22.31 7.19 -25.82
CA ILE A 761 -21.65 5.90 -25.59
C ILE A 761 -20.16 6.03 -25.89
N LEU A 762 -19.32 5.85 -24.88
CA LEU A 762 -17.88 5.70 -25.01
C LEU A 762 -17.53 4.21 -25.21
N THR A 763 -16.60 3.91 -26.12
CA THR A 763 -16.01 2.58 -26.32
C THR A 763 -14.52 2.63 -25.98
N GLY A 764 -14.14 1.95 -24.89
CA GLY A 764 -12.76 1.77 -24.46
C GLY A 764 -12.20 0.41 -24.86
N VAL A 765 -10.91 0.38 -25.19
CA VAL A 765 -10.16 -0.81 -25.62
C VAL A 765 -8.81 -0.82 -24.91
N TRP A 766 -8.57 -1.86 -24.12
CA TRP A 766 -7.30 -2.12 -23.44
C TRP A 766 -6.75 -3.45 -23.91
N GLY A 767 -5.43 -3.56 -23.98
CA GLY A 767 -4.73 -4.71 -24.56
C GLY A 767 -3.57 -5.21 -23.71
N LYS A 768 -2.72 -6.03 -24.34
CA LYS A 768 -1.54 -6.64 -23.70
C LYS A 768 -0.51 -5.62 -23.23
N SER A 769 -0.44 -4.44 -23.86
CA SER A 769 0.40 -3.33 -23.41
C SER A 769 0.02 -2.82 -22.03
N ASP A 770 -1.21 -3.08 -21.59
CA ASP A 770 -1.77 -2.57 -20.33
C ASP A 770 -1.76 -3.66 -19.25
N CYS A 771 -0.88 -4.65 -19.43
CA CYS A 771 -0.66 -5.78 -18.52
C CYS A 771 -1.89 -6.69 -18.31
N ILE A 772 -2.86 -6.66 -19.23
CA ILE A 772 -4.04 -7.51 -19.20
C ILE A 772 -3.68 -8.94 -19.64
N GLN A 773 -4.01 -9.92 -18.80
CA GLN A 773 -3.85 -11.34 -19.09
C GLN A 773 -5.19 -12.00 -19.44
N ASP A 774 -5.11 -13.15 -20.09
CA ASP A 774 -6.27 -14.02 -20.25
C ASP A 774 -6.72 -14.53 -18.89
N GLY A 775 -8.00 -14.43 -18.60
CA GLY A 775 -8.51 -14.79 -17.30
C GLY A 775 -9.90 -14.28 -17.02
N THR A 776 -10.43 -14.67 -15.88
CA THR A 776 -11.67 -14.08 -15.36
C THR A 776 -11.31 -12.93 -14.44
N TYR A 777 -12.01 -11.81 -14.54
CA TYR A 777 -11.80 -10.62 -13.72
C TYR A 777 -13.12 -10.07 -13.21
N THR A 778 -13.13 -9.38 -12.09
CA THR A 778 -14.23 -8.47 -11.76
C THR A 778 -13.94 -7.12 -12.40
N LEU A 779 -14.80 -6.68 -13.31
CA LEU A 779 -14.72 -5.37 -13.94
C LEU A 779 -15.48 -4.33 -13.11
N ARG A 780 -14.79 -3.23 -12.79
CA ARG A 780 -15.39 -2.01 -12.23
C ARG A 780 -15.07 -0.81 -13.12
N VAL A 781 -15.93 0.18 -13.09
CA VAL A 781 -15.79 1.45 -13.82
C VAL A 781 -15.81 2.58 -12.80
N TRP A 782 -14.91 3.54 -12.98
CA TRP A 782 -14.77 4.71 -12.11
C TRP A 782 -15.22 5.99 -12.83
N GLY A 783 -15.81 6.93 -12.10
CA GLY A 783 -16.45 8.13 -12.61
C GLY A 783 -16.56 9.21 -11.54
N TYR A 784 -17.70 9.92 -11.46
CA TYR A 784 -17.91 10.97 -10.48
C TYR A 784 -19.18 10.71 -9.65
N ASP A 785 -19.11 10.92 -8.35
CA ASP A 785 -20.17 10.62 -7.38
C ASP A 785 -21.52 11.22 -7.79
N GLY A 786 -22.58 10.42 -7.66
CA GLY A 786 -23.95 10.81 -7.98
C GLY A 786 -24.31 10.80 -9.47
N GLU A 787 -23.36 10.63 -10.38
CA GLU A 787 -23.63 10.43 -11.81
C GLU A 787 -23.95 8.96 -12.12
N ALA A 788 -24.52 8.69 -13.30
CA ALA A 788 -24.98 7.34 -13.63
C ALA A 788 -24.58 6.88 -15.03
N VAL A 789 -24.21 5.60 -15.13
CA VAL A 789 -23.79 4.94 -16.36
C VAL A 789 -24.48 3.59 -16.55
N ALA A 790 -24.48 3.08 -17.78
CA ALA A 790 -24.78 1.69 -18.09
C ALA A 790 -23.64 1.07 -18.89
N ILE A 791 -23.29 -0.18 -18.57
CA ILE A 791 -22.08 -0.82 -19.09
C ILE A 791 -22.45 -2.00 -19.98
N SER A 792 -21.72 -2.19 -21.08
CA SER A 792 -21.74 -3.41 -21.89
C SER A 792 -20.32 -3.86 -22.23
N VAL A 793 -20.05 -5.15 -22.18
CA VAL A 793 -18.76 -5.74 -22.50
C VAL A 793 -18.80 -6.54 -23.80
N PHE A 794 -17.68 -6.57 -24.49
CA PHE A 794 -17.54 -7.33 -25.73
C PHE A 794 -17.57 -8.84 -25.47
N ALA A 795 -18.31 -9.57 -26.30
CA ALA A 795 -18.54 -11.01 -26.17
C ALA A 795 -17.99 -11.82 -27.36
N GLY A 796 -17.27 -11.17 -28.29
CA GLY A 796 -16.63 -11.82 -29.45
C GLY A 796 -17.11 -11.29 -30.80
N SER A 797 -16.58 -11.87 -31.88
CA SER A 797 -16.90 -11.48 -33.26
C SER A 797 -17.86 -12.47 -33.91
N GLY A 798 -19.04 -12.01 -34.34
CA GLY A 798 -20.05 -12.82 -35.04
C GLY A 798 -20.09 -12.56 -36.55
N GLU A 799 -20.89 -13.34 -37.30
CA GLU A 799 -21.06 -13.19 -38.76
C GLU A 799 -21.56 -11.80 -39.21
N GLY A 800 -21.99 -10.93 -38.28
CA GLY A 800 -22.48 -9.57 -38.52
C GLY A 800 -21.66 -8.44 -37.90
N GLY A 801 -20.49 -8.71 -37.31
CA GLY A 801 -19.67 -7.70 -36.62
C GLY A 801 -19.47 -8.01 -35.13
N PRO A 802 -19.03 -7.01 -34.33
CA PRO A 802 -18.77 -7.19 -32.90
C PRO A 802 -20.06 -7.52 -32.14
N VAL A 803 -20.01 -8.54 -31.28
CA VAL A 803 -21.12 -8.94 -30.41
C VAL A 803 -20.86 -8.36 -29.02
N TRP A 804 -21.83 -7.63 -28.50
CA TRP A 804 -21.78 -7.00 -27.18
C TRP A 804 -22.85 -7.59 -26.26
N SER A 805 -22.60 -7.57 -24.96
CA SER A 805 -23.61 -7.91 -23.95
C SER A 805 -24.78 -6.90 -23.97
N GLU A 806 -25.91 -7.24 -23.33
CA GLU A 806 -26.92 -6.22 -23.05
C GLU A 806 -26.35 -5.20 -22.05
N PHE A 807 -26.68 -3.92 -22.22
CA PHE A 807 -26.33 -2.90 -21.25
C PHE A 807 -26.94 -3.25 -19.88
N THR A 808 -26.16 -3.07 -18.82
CA THR A 808 -26.66 -3.15 -17.45
C THR A 808 -27.84 -2.18 -17.23
N PRO A 809 -28.67 -2.41 -16.19
CA PRO A 809 -29.46 -1.32 -15.62
C PRO A 809 -28.57 -0.13 -15.27
N SER A 810 -29.15 1.07 -15.20
CA SER A 810 -28.43 2.28 -14.77
C SER A 810 -27.79 2.06 -13.39
N LEU A 811 -26.48 2.24 -13.33
CA LEU A 811 -25.64 2.15 -12.15
C LEU A 811 -25.22 3.58 -11.78
N THR A 812 -25.42 3.97 -10.53
CA THR A 812 -25.03 5.29 -10.02
C THR A 812 -23.73 5.16 -9.24
N PHE A 813 -22.74 6.00 -9.54
CA PHE A 813 -21.51 6.09 -8.75
C PHE A 813 -21.87 6.54 -7.32
N GLN A 814 -21.39 5.80 -6.31
CA GLN A 814 -21.62 6.06 -4.89
C GLN A 814 -20.37 5.74 -4.08
N ASN A 815 -20.07 6.54 -3.06
CA ASN A 815 -19.07 6.23 -2.02
C ASN A 815 -17.69 5.82 -2.58
N GLY A 816 -17.03 6.76 -3.27
CA GLY A 816 -15.73 6.54 -3.90
C GLY A 816 -15.86 6.25 -5.40
N ASP A 817 -16.78 6.92 -6.09
CA ASP A 817 -16.69 7.11 -7.55
C ASP A 817 -16.68 5.84 -8.42
N VAL A 818 -17.20 4.71 -7.92
CA VAL A 818 -17.09 3.40 -8.61
C VAL A 818 -18.44 2.69 -8.79
N VAL A 819 -18.59 1.96 -9.91
CA VAL A 819 -19.67 0.99 -10.15
C VAL A 819 -19.12 -0.37 -10.57
N THR A 820 -19.78 -1.45 -10.14
CA THR A 820 -19.37 -2.83 -10.47
C THR A 820 -20.22 -3.39 -11.60
N TYR A 821 -19.58 -3.81 -12.71
CA TYR A 821 -20.24 -4.57 -13.77
C TYR A 821 -20.46 -6.03 -13.32
N GLY A 822 -19.40 -6.65 -12.80
CA GLY A 822 -19.38 -8.07 -12.42
C GLY A 822 -18.24 -8.83 -13.09
N LEU A 823 -18.39 -10.16 -13.22
CA LEU A 823 -17.37 -11.01 -13.81
C LEU A 823 -17.30 -10.82 -15.33
N VAL A 824 -16.09 -10.68 -15.85
CA VAL A 824 -15.74 -10.69 -17.27
C VAL A 824 -14.70 -11.77 -17.54
N GLU A 825 -14.78 -12.41 -18.70
CA GLU A 825 -13.77 -13.35 -19.18
C GLU A 825 -13.00 -12.66 -20.31
N ILE A 826 -11.69 -12.51 -20.12
CA ILE A 826 -10.77 -11.93 -21.09
C ILE A 826 -10.06 -13.06 -21.82
N THR A 827 -10.09 -13.00 -23.14
CA THR A 827 -9.42 -13.93 -24.06
C THR A 827 -8.64 -13.14 -25.10
N ASP A 828 -7.45 -13.61 -25.46
CA ASP A 828 -6.50 -12.94 -26.35
C ASP A 828 -5.86 -11.64 -25.78
N GLY A 829 -5.98 -11.40 -24.48
CA GLY A 829 -5.35 -10.27 -23.76
C GLY A 829 -5.91 -8.91 -24.14
N GLU A 830 -7.21 -8.84 -24.47
CA GLU A 830 -7.88 -7.59 -24.87
C GLU A 830 -9.22 -7.44 -24.13
N LEU A 831 -9.43 -6.28 -23.48
CA LEU A 831 -10.68 -5.88 -22.86
C LEU A 831 -11.34 -4.79 -23.71
N LYS A 832 -12.63 -4.97 -24.03
CA LYS A 832 -13.45 -3.97 -24.73
C LYS A 832 -14.73 -3.68 -23.96
N VAL A 833 -14.94 -2.40 -23.63
CA VAL A 833 -16.07 -1.95 -22.80
C VAL A 833 -16.78 -0.76 -23.45
N GLN A 834 -18.11 -0.82 -23.48
CA GLN A 834 -18.98 0.29 -23.82
C GLN A 834 -19.61 0.87 -22.55
N ILE A 835 -19.50 2.18 -22.37
CA ILE A 835 -20.06 2.91 -21.23
C ILE A 835 -21.02 3.96 -21.77
N ARG A 836 -22.30 3.85 -21.40
CA ARG A 836 -23.35 4.78 -21.78
C ARG A 836 -23.65 5.74 -20.65
N ASN A 837 -23.70 7.04 -20.96
CA ASN A 837 -24.18 8.07 -20.04
C ASN A 837 -25.69 7.88 -19.77
N ASP A 838 -26.05 7.44 -18.57
CA ASP A 838 -27.45 7.30 -18.14
C ASP A 838 -27.86 8.40 -17.13
N SER A 839 -26.98 9.36 -16.86
CA SER A 839 -27.17 10.42 -15.89
C SER A 839 -28.35 11.33 -16.23
N VAL A 840 -29.21 11.59 -15.24
CA VAL A 840 -30.44 12.38 -15.43
C VAL A 840 -30.12 13.87 -15.65
N THR A 841 -28.99 14.35 -15.15
CA THR A 841 -28.50 15.72 -15.38
C THR A 841 -27.97 15.93 -16.79
N GLY A 842 -27.73 14.83 -17.52
CA GLY A 842 -27.04 14.80 -18.80
C GLY A 842 -25.52 14.72 -18.66
N THR A 843 -24.93 15.08 -17.51
CA THR A 843 -23.48 15.01 -17.30
C THR A 843 -23.06 13.67 -16.70
N SER A 844 -22.05 13.04 -17.29
CA SER A 844 -21.39 11.85 -16.75
C SER A 844 -19.89 11.89 -17.06
N HIS A 845 -19.10 11.50 -16.08
CA HIS A 845 -17.66 11.34 -16.16
C HIS A 845 -17.26 9.86 -16.08
N VAL A 846 -16.22 9.51 -16.82
CA VAL A 846 -15.58 8.19 -16.81
C VAL A 846 -14.09 8.41 -16.72
N ASP A 847 -13.46 7.86 -15.70
CA ASP A 847 -12.06 8.08 -15.39
C ASP A 847 -11.21 6.89 -15.87
N TYR A 848 -11.36 5.75 -15.19
CA TYR A 848 -10.65 4.52 -15.50
C TYR A 848 -11.54 3.29 -15.23
N VAL A 849 -11.05 2.12 -15.64
CA VAL A 849 -11.63 0.84 -15.26
C VAL A 849 -10.66 0.06 -14.40
N THR A 850 -11.16 -0.82 -13.54
CA THR A 850 -10.31 -1.72 -12.77
C THR A 850 -10.69 -3.17 -13.01
N LEU A 851 -9.66 -4.02 -13.07
CA LEU A 851 -9.80 -5.46 -13.17
C LEU A 851 -9.21 -6.11 -11.92
N GLU A 852 -10.06 -6.75 -11.12
CA GLU A 852 -9.60 -7.60 -10.03
C GLU A 852 -9.41 -9.03 -10.56
N PRO A 853 -8.17 -9.56 -10.63
CA PRO A 853 -7.92 -10.90 -11.16
C PRO A 853 -8.65 -11.96 -10.34
N ALA A 854 -9.45 -12.77 -11.03
CA ALA A 854 -10.18 -13.86 -10.43
C ALA A 854 -9.41 -15.20 -10.48
N ALA A 855 -8.15 -15.27 -10.93
CA ALA A 855 -7.31 -16.47 -10.74
C ALA A 855 -5.81 -16.20 -11.01
N SER A 856 -4.96 -16.97 -10.33
CA SER A 856 -3.51 -17.14 -10.50
C SER A 856 -2.61 -15.93 -10.21
N ARG A 857 -1.86 -16.01 -9.10
CA ARG A 857 -0.65 -15.21 -8.87
C ARG A 857 0.57 -16.08 -9.11
N LEU A 858 1.37 -15.75 -10.12
CA LEU A 858 2.64 -16.43 -10.33
C LEU A 858 3.59 -16.15 -9.15
N GLY A 859 4.32 -17.17 -8.73
CA GLY A 859 5.40 -17.03 -7.76
C GLY A 859 4.99 -17.09 -6.29
N THR A 860 3.75 -17.40 -5.93
CA THR A 860 3.39 -17.61 -4.52
C THR A 860 4.03 -18.87 -3.95
N ILE A 861 4.47 -18.82 -2.69
CA ILE A 861 5.12 -19.91 -1.96
C ILE A 861 4.21 -20.43 -0.85
N ASN A 862 3.99 -21.73 -0.81
CA ASN A 862 3.24 -22.35 0.29
C ASN A 862 4.14 -22.52 1.53
N LEU A 863 3.82 -21.77 2.60
CA LEU A 863 4.59 -21.76 3.86
C LEU A 863 4.69 -23.13 4.55
N ASN A 864 3.74 -24.03 4.30
CA ASN A 864 3.67 -25.32 4.94
C ASN A 864 4.46 -26.43 4.22
N THR A 865 4.80 -26.24 2.95
CA THR A 865 5.47 -27.24 2.11
C THR A 865 6.84 -26.79 1.60
N ALA A 866 7.08 -25.48 1.44
CA ALA A 866 8.36 -24.94 1.00
C ALA A 866 9.53 -25.32 1.92
N SER A 867 10.72 -25.59 1.38
CA SER A 867 11.91 -25.78 2.24
C SER A 867 12.39 -24.45 2.81
N TRP A 868 13.18 -24.47 3.90
CA TRP A 868 13.71 -23.22 4.47
C TRP A 868 14.59 -22.46 3.46
N GLN A 869 15.28 -23.17 2.54
CA GLN A 869 16.04 -22.51 1.48
C GLN A 869 15.15 -21.76 0.49
N VAL A 870 13.96 -22.29 0.18
CA VAL A 870 12.96 -21.61 -0.66
C VAL A 870 12.38 -20.40 0.10
N LEU A 871 12.11 -20.55 1.40
CA LEU A 871 11.62 -19.44 2.24
C LEU A 871 12.64 -18.31 2.38
N ALA A 872 13.94 -18.60 2.32
CA ALA A 872 15.00 -17.58 2.35
C ALA A 872 15.01 -16.67 1.11
N ALA A 873 14.26 -17.00 0.06
CA ALA A 873 14.04 -16.10 -1.07
C ALA A 873 13.06 -14.97 -0.76
N LEU A 874 12.23 -15.10 0.29
CA LEU A 874 11.22 -14.10 0.62
C LEU A 874 11.88 -12.80 1.10
N PRO A 875 11.38 -11.62 0.67
CA PRO A 875 11.88 -10.35 1.15
C PRO A 875 11.81 -10.22 2.68
N GLY A 876 12.89 -9.71 3.28
CA GLY A 876 13.00 -9.56 4.74
C GLY A 876 13.14 -10.88 5.54
N VAL A 877 13.36 -12.02 4.86
CA VAL A 877 13.55 -13.34 5.48
C VAL A 877 14.96 -13.85 5.20
N ASP A 878 15.83 -13.80 6.21
CA ASP A 878 17.18 -14.38 6.12
C ASP A 878 17.19 -15.88 6.44
N GLU A 879 18.38 -16.50 6.40
CA GLU A 879 18.56 -17.92 6.75
C GLU A 879 18.01 -18.26 8.15
N THR A 880 18.22 -17.40 9.15
CA THR A 880 17.80 -17.64 10.54
C THR A 880 16.28 -17.65 10.64
N ILE A 881 15.65 -16.64 10.05
CA ILE A 881 14.19 -16.48 10.03
C ILE A 881 13.55 -17.60 9.22
N ALA A 882 14.12 -17.96 8.05
CA ALA A 882 13.61 -19.02 7.20
C ALA A 882 13.64 -20.39 7.90
N GLN A 883 14.73 -20.71 8.60
CA GLN A 883 14.85 -21.93 9.40
C GLN A 883 13.85 -21.92 10.57
N ALA A 884 13.67 -20.77 11.23
CA ALA A 884 12.70 -20.61 12.30
C ALA A 884 11.26 -20.83 11.80
N LEU A 885 10.88 -20.26 10.64
CA LEU A 885 9.56 -20.46 10.01
C LEU A 885 9.31 -21.95 9.70
N ALA A 886 10.29 -22.63 9.09
CA ALA A 886 10.20 -24.05 8.77
C ALA A 886 10.13 -24.94 10.03
N ALA A 887 10.80 -24.56 11.13
CA ALA A 887 10.72 -25.27 12.40
C ALA A 887 9.38 -25.01 13.13
N GLU A 888 8.82 -23.81 12.99
CA GLU A 888 7.59 -23.40 13.64
C GLU A 888 6.39 -24.24 13.17
N ARG A 889 6.27 -24.51 11.85
CA ARG A 889 5.19 -25.36 11.31
C ARG A 889 5.20 -26.80 11.84
N GLY A 890 6.36 -27.32 12.24
CA GLY A 890 6.48 -28.66 12.83
C GLY A 890 6.17 -28.70 14.33
N SER A 891 6.41 -27.60 15.05
CA SER A 891 6.27 -27.54 16.52
C SER A 891 4.95 -26.92 16.98
N ALA A 892 4.46 -25.89 16.29
CA ALA A 892 3.19 -25.20 16.56
C ALA A 892 2.02 -25.72 15.71
N GLY A 893 2.27 -26.61 14.75
CA GLY A 893 1.31 -27.03 13.74
C GLY A 893 1.38 -26.17 12.47
N PRO A 894 0.72 -26.59 11.37
CA PRO A 894 0.79 -25.90 10.10
C PRO A 894 0.16 -24.49 10.17
N PHE A 895 0.72 -23.56 9.40
CA PHE A 895 0.17 -22.23 9.20
C PHE A 895 -1.23 -22.32 8.60
N GLY A 896 -2.12 -21.45 9.06
CA GLY A 896 -3.50 -21.33 8.63
C GLY A 896 -4.48 -21.74 9.73
N GLU A 897 -4.25 -22.90 10.35
CA GLU A 897 -5.18 -23.49 11.33
C GLU A 897 -4.73 -23.40 12.80
N ARG A 898 -3.44 -23.17 13.05
CA ARG A 898 -2.83 -23.28 14.39
C ARG A 898 -3.28 -22.20 15.38
N ASN A 899 -3.70 -21.02 14.91
CA ASN A 899 -4.25 -19.96 15.76
C ASN A 899 -5.70 -19.60 15.40
N ALA A 900 -6.51 -20.59 15.00
CA ALA A 900 -7.92 -20.36 14.71
C ALA A 900 -8.66 -19.77 15.92
N VAL A 901 -9.53 -18.78 15.68
CA VAL A 901 -10.30 -18.07 16.72
C VAL A 901 -11.78 -18.35 16.56
N ASP A 902 -12.48 -18.58 17.67
CA ASP A 902 -13.94 -18.71 17.67
C ASP A 902 -14.59 -17.33 17.83
N ILE A 903 -15.26 -16.84 16.79
CA ILE A 903 -15.98 -15.55 16.78
C ILE A 903 -17.47 -15.85 16.56
N GLY A 904 -18.31 -15.51 17.53
CA GLY A 904 -19.77 -15.72 17.43
C GLY A 904 -20.18 -17.19 17.23
N GLY A 905 -19.37 -18.15 17.69
CA GLY A 905 -19.60 -19.59 17.47
C GLY A 905 -19.13 -20.12 16.11
N THR A 906 -18.51 -19.27 15.29
CA THR A 906 -17.87 -19.66 14.04
C THR A 906 -16.36 -19.75 14.24
N ARG A 907 -15.77 -20.89 13.89
CA ARG A 907 -14.32 -21.08 13.88
C ARG A 907 -13.71 -20.36 12.68
N ILE A 908 -12.96 -19.30 12.94
CA ILE A 908 -12.25 -18.51 11.93
C ILE A 908 -10.83 -19.04 11.79
N ILE A 909 -10.52 -19.53 10.60
CA ILE A 909 -9.19 -19.95 10.16
C ILE A 909 -8.52 -18.71 9.54
N ARG A 910 -7.26 -18.48 9.93
CA ARG A 910 -6.53 -17.25 9.59
C ARG A 910 -5.76 -17.33 8.28
N GLY A 911 -5.59 -18.54 7.73
CA GLY A 911 -4.88 -18.76 6.47
C GLY A 911 -3.48 -18.16 6.48
N VAL A 912 -3.13 -17.42 5.44
CA VAL A 912 -1.85 -16.70 5.35
C VAL A 912 -1.62 -15.70 6.50
N GLY A 913 -2.70 -15.24 7.15
CA GLY A 913 -2.63 -14.33 8.30
C GLY A 913 -1.93 -14.90 9.52
N ASP A 914 -1.80 -16.24 9.64
CA ASP A 914 -1.02 -16.84 10.74
C ASP A 914 0.47 -16.48 10.70
N ALA A 915 1.00 -16.09 9.52
CA ALA A 915 2.37 -15.62 9.38
C ALA A 915 2.57 -14.25 10.05
N ALA A 916 1.55 -13.39 10.08
CA ALA A 916 1.60 -12.09 10.77
C ALA A 916 1.78 -12.22 12.29
N LEU A 917 1.57 -13.42 12.86
CA LEU A 917 1.73 -13.72 14.29
C LEU A 917 2.94 -14.62 14.59
N SER A 918 3.76 -14.92 13.59
CA SER A 918 4.92 -15.79 13.77
C SER A 918 6.01 -15.09 14.58
N ASP A 919 6.55 -15.82 15.57
CA ASP A 919 7.72 -15.38 16.33
C ASP A 919 9.02 -15.64 15.55
N ALA A 920 9.01 -16.46 14.50
CA ALA A 920 10.15 -16.61 13.60
C ALA A 920 10.56 -15.28 12.97
N LEU A 921 9.59 -14.43 12.64
CA LEU A 921 9.79 -13.08 12.08
C LEU A 921 10.50 -12.11 13.03
N ILE A 922 10.73 -12.48 14.28
CA ILE A 922 11.49 -11.68 15.26
C ILE A 922 12.57 -12.51 15.97
N SER A 923 12.94 -13.66 15.38
CA SER A 923 13.84 -14.65 15.99
C SER A 923 15.28 -14.16 16.17
N ASP A 924 15.66 -13.12 15.44
CA ASP A 924 16.95 -12.42 15.48
C ASP A 924 16.98 -11.26 16.49
N LEU A 925 15.83 -10.85 17.04
CA LEU A 925 15.77 -9.82 18.07
C LEU A 925 16.14 -10.38 19.45
N GLU A 926 16.69 -9.51 20.30
CA GLU A 926 16.98 -9.85 21.69
C GLU A 926 15.70 -10.25 22.44
N PRO A 927 15.73 -11.31 23.29
CA PRO A 927 14.55 -11.77 24.02
C PRO A 927 13.84 -10.68 24.86
N GLU A 928 14.61 -9.72 25.38
CA GLU A 928 14.13 -8.58 26.18
C GLU A 928 13.70 -7.34 25.37
N ALA A 929 13.77 -7.37 24.03
CA ALA A 929 13.36 -6.22 23.22
C ALA A 929 11.90 -5.82 23.54
N PRO A 930 11.58 -4.50 23.57
CA PRO A 930 10.25 -3.98 23.85
C PRO A 930 9.16 -4.62 22.97
N ALA A 931 7.96 -4.78 23.52
CA ALA A 931 6.84 -5.38 22.79
C ALA A 931 6.47 -4.57 21.53
N GLU A 932 6.56 -3.24 21.61
CA GLU A 932 6.28 -2.32 20.50
C GLU A 932 7.29 -2.49 19.36
N GLU A 933 8.59 -2.61 19.68
CA GLU A 933 9.64 -2.87 18.69
C GLU A 933 9.43 -4.22 18.00
N LYS A 934 9.12 -5.28 18.76
CA LYS A 934 8.83 -6.61 18.21
C LYS A 934 7.63 -6.59 17.27
N GLU A 935 6.58 -5.87 17.64
CA GLU A 935 5.39 -5.73 16.80
C GLU A 935 5.70 -4.99 15.50
N ALA A 936 6.43 -3.87 15.58
CA ALA A 936 6.83 -3.08 14.41
C ALA A 936 7.70 -3.88 13.43
N VAL A 937 8.72 -4.59 13.93
CA VAL A 937 9.60 -5.44 13.10
C VAL A 937 8.81 -6.59 12.47
N ARG A 938 7.92 -7.25 13.23
CA ARG A 938 7.08 -8.34 12.71
C ARG A 938 6.19 -7.85 11.56
N LEU A 939 5.52 -6.72 11.74
CA LEU A 939 4.63 -6.15 10.73
C LEU A 939 5.39 -5.68 9.49
N LYS A 940 6.53 -5.01 9.67
CA LYS A 940 7.38 -4.59 8.55
C LYS A 940 7.88 -5.78 7.73
N ARG A 941 8.29 -6.88 8.36
CA ARG A 941 8.69 -8.09 7.62
C ARG A 941 7.51 -8.76 6.93
N PHE A 942 6.38 -8.89 7.63
CA PHE A 942 5.17 -9.47 7.03
C PHE A 942 4.71 -8.66 5.81
N SER A 943 4.77 -7.33 5.84
CA SER A 943 4.38 -6.50 4.68
C SER A 943 5.20 -6.84 3.43
N LEU A 944 6.50 -7.09 3.59
CA LEU A 944 7.40 -7.35 2.46
C LEU A 944 7.11 -8.66 1.69
N PHE A 945 6.46 -9.66 2.31
CA PHE A 945 6.22 -10.94 1.63
C PHE A 945 4.77 -11.45 1.67
N SER A 946 3.87 -10.76 2.37
CA SER A 946 2.48 -11.21 2.60
C SER A 946 1.70 -11.51 1.31
N ASN A 947 2.07 -10.89 0.18
CA ASN A 947 1.46 -11.13 -1.13
C ASN A 947 2.01 -12.37 -1.85
N PHE A 948 3.18 -12.87 -1.45
CA PHE A 948 3.93 -13.93 -2.12
C PHE A 948 3.80 -15.28 -1.41
N ILE A 949 2.91 -15.37 -0.43
CA ILE A 949 2.70 -16.58 0.36
C ILE A 949 1.30 -17.15 0.17
N ASP A 950 1.23 -18.47 0.29
CA ASP A 950 -0.02 -19.20 0.44
C ASP A 950 0.11 -20.25 1.55
N VAL A 951 -1.02 -20.84 1.94
CA VAL A 951 -1.10 -22.03 2.79
C VAL A 951 -1.85 -23.17 2.10
N LYS A 952 -2.37 -22.93 0.89
CA LYS A 952 -3.14 -23.85 0.09
C LYS A 952 -2.62 -23.86 -1.35
N SER A 953 -2.57 -25.03 -1.97
CA SER A 953 -1.96 -25.26 -3.29
C SER A 953 -2.92 -25.99 -4.20
N ASP A 954 -3.06 -25.57 -5.45
CA ASP A 954 -3.91 -26.29 -6.43
C ASP A 954 -3.12 -27.06 -7.49
N TRP A 955 -1.81 -26.83 -7.57
CA TRP A 955 -0.90 -27.45 -8.53
C TRP A 955 0.08 -28.39 -7.83
N PHE A 956 0.16 -29.63 -8.31
CA PHE A 956 1.05 -30.64 -7.75
C PHE A 956 1.81 -31.36 -8.87
N GLU A 957 3.09 -31.61 -8.64
CA GLU A 957 3.89 -32.53 -9.44
C GLU A 957 3.76 -33.95 -8.89
N ILE A 958 3.42 -34.88 -9.78
CA ILE A 958 3.35 -36.30 -9.51
C ILE A 958 4.48 -36.99 -10.25
N ILE A 959 5.33 -37.70 -9.50
CA ILE A 959 6.39 -38.56 -10.02
C ILE A 959 6.01 -40.00 -9.72
N SER A 960 5.81 -40.82 -10.76
CA SER A 960 5.41 -42.21 -10.65
C SER A 960 6.46 -43.10 -11.31
N THR A 961 7.14 -43.93 -10.52
CA THR A 961 8.02 -44.99 -11.04
C THR A 961 7.28 -46.31 -11.00
N ALA A 962 7.29 -47.05 -12.10
CA ALA A 962 6.64 -48.35 -12.22
C ALA A 962 7.59 -49.42 -12.76
N GLN A 963 7.39 -50.65 -12.31
CA GLN A 963 8.12 -51.84 -12.75
C GLN A 963 7.15 -52.95 -13.16
N THR A 964 7.44 -53.61 -14.28
CA THR A 964 6.76 -54.85 -14.67
C THR A 964 7.51 -56.05 -14.10
N LEU A 965 6.75 -57.03 -13.59
CA LEU A 965 7.32 -58.15 -12.84
C LEU A 965 6.93 -59.50 -13.45
N LYS A 966 7.87 -60.44 -13.43
CA LYS A 966 7.60 -61.86 -13.73
C LYS A 966 8.41 -62.78 -12.83
N GLY A 967 7.72 -63.45 -11.93
CA GLY A 967 8.36 -64.32 -10.93
C GLY A 967 9.33 -63.57 -10.03
N GLY A 968 9.04 -62.31 -9.70
CA GLY A 968 9.87 -61.43 -8.87
C GLY A 968 11.02 -60.72 -9.58
N ASN A 969 11.27 -61.01 -10.88
CA ASN A 969 12.28 -60.29 -11.66
C ASN A 969 11.65 -59.07 -12.36
N VAL A 970 12.38 -57.95 -12.34
CA VAL A 970 12.03 -56.73 -13.09
C VAL A 970 12.26 -56.97 -14.58
N LEU A 971 11.25 -56.71 -15.40
CA LEU A 971 11.30 -56.88 -16.86
C LEU A 971 11.49 -55.54 -17.59
N ALA A 972 10.81 -54.50 -17.12
CA ALA A 972 10.98 -53.13 -17.57
C ALA A 972 10.66 -52.17 -16.40
N GLU A 973 11.16 -50.96 -16.52
CA GLU A 973 10.90 -49.85 -15.60
C GLU A 973 10.52 -48.62 -16.42
N SER A 974 9.60 -47.82 -15.90
CA SER A 974 9.20 -46.53 -16.46
C SER A 974 9.03 -45.51 -15.34
N LYS A 975 9.35 -44.25 -15.62
CA LYS A 975 9.15 -43.12 -14.70
C LYS A 975 8.38 -42.03 -15.45
N VAL A 976 7.24 -41.62 -14.91
CA VAL A 976 6.38 -40.58 -15.45
C VAL A 976 6.37 -39.41 -14.48
N ARG A 977 6.53 -38.20 -14.99
CA ARG A 977 6.40 -36.94 -14.25
C ARG A 977 5.28 -36.12 -14.89
N SER A 978 4.33 -35.66 -14.08
CA SER A 978 3.19 -34.88 -14.54
C SER A 978 2.85 -33.81 -13.52
N VAL A 979 2.71 -32.57 -13.97
CA VAL A 979 2.08 -31.50 -13.17
C VAL A 979 0.58 -31.57 -13.40
N VAL A 980 -0.21 -31.53 -12.33
CA VAL A 980 -1.68 -31.60 -12.38
C VAL A 980 -2.30 -30.55 -11.48
N GLU A 981 -3.43 -30.02 -11.92
CA GLU A 981 -4.37 -29.29 -11.05
C GLU A 981 -5.25 -30.32 -10.31
N ARG A 982 -5.47 -30.13 -9.01
CA ARG A 982 -6.21 -31.07 -8.15
C ARG A 982 -7.74 -30.94 -8.18
#